data_AF-A0A9E6NQQ2-F1
#
_entry.id   AF-A0A9E6NQQ2-F1
#
_cell.length_a   1.000
_cell.length_b   1.000
_cell.length_c   1.000
_cell.angle_alpha   90.00
_cell.angle_beta   90.00
_cell.angle_gamma   90.00
#
_symmetry.space_group_name_H-M   'P 1'
#
loop_
_entity.id
_entity.type
_entity.pdbx_description
1 polymer ?
#
loop_
_entity_poly.entity_id
_entity_poly.type
_entity_poly.pdbx_seq_one_letter_code
_entity_poly.pdbx_strand_id
1 'polypeptide(L)'
;MTGKPPKVKPVPAPIKIPEFSVDGARRPPSGSSAMPHLPIPRHLEALPVSYGPDSIAVTPAIRVSVNPRSSAIDEFAMRAAKYSLADYWIPAPKIFGEADAQGIRLVKQRQYVAVADDHVVQVVLDAESGLFRATLASELDPSGPLLKPDSEGRFWGPLDSDITPFTDSISVQTAELFRRMGRSVAQFSAAMVARVLAVSGVNEPVLRDVLMNDRPAPFLLEDTIRRFELDQTIQAQGRGAAPERFRRFKDLEDAFESDCDENTFRMRRVFPHLPKTAAQAIWRNMSAAERLHMHNRPGMPQRVAKEALVALRDIRLARAVEGIHLEAVANPDSDRLVLHMLGNLANWPRQTRVEIRQSTMDGHVLSAIGDARSPFRHILIRQDDGYVLQSSDAQSPRKSKDLYSTIWFLLSPGHRQLLGVTEDGGAALQQWVRAQPLPSRQTVSELLGMAPLAVTVDPATAQHRQKGQLRGGGDNNPTSTRSVADRVRDLYPHLPDEEVTAFITERLKSDPSGVLLRLEKEFATLRNELAIWNADGASSHTQTSEPEGASTLAERRQAREKFSAKLQDIWQRKSVSRWGEGDYYFSHYVDFSGELPRLSARFEYVAELILTANEPGARIGAFLDSFPNIQYLGVVGIKMEGFPSGIFQMRQLSELTLDGCSLKLSEVTAEGLSRIETLTRLNLANNPLTVAPHVGYMAGLTGLMLSNAHLSSVPSGIDSLRKLGVAALHDNNISDVGYELFEIPDTQDLFIGLLNNPLSDASRQRISQYLENSSMDRKVEIQTEEVVFESDSDSESSESGFSTGSDSD
;
A
#
# COMPACT_ATOMS: atom_id res chain seq x y z
N MET A 1 -38.65 -73.32 62.67
CA MET A 1 -39.12 -72.34 61.66
C MET A 1 -37.91 -71.74 60.96
N THR A 2 -38.05 -71.34 59.70
CA THR A 2 -36.94 -71.15 58.76
C THR A 2 -36.82 -69.70 58.26
N GLY A 3 -35.58 -69.26 57.99
CA GLY A 3 -35.29 -67.95 57.38
C GLY A 3 -33.83 -67.53 57.59
N LYS A 4 -33.05 -67.44 56.52
CA LYS A 4 -31.66 -66.95 56.51
C LYS A 4 -31.54 -65.64 55.68
N PRO A 5 -30.43 -64.87 55.82
CA PRO A 5 -30.27 -63.47 55.35
C PRO A 5 -29.83 -63.40 53.85
N PRO A 6 -29.45 -62.24 53.22
CA PRO A 6 -28.95 -61.00 53.83
C PRO A 6 -29.31 -59.63 53.19
N LYS A 7 -28.68 -58.57 53.75
CA LYS A 7 -28.80 -57.15 53.42
C LYS A 7 -27.98 -56.74 52.18
N VAL A 8 -28.39 -55.66 51.52
CA VAL A 8 -27.56 -54.83 50.61
C VAL A 8 -27.67 -53.36 51.06
N LYS A 9 -26.68 -52.51 50.74
CA LYS A 9 -26.63 -51.07 51.10
C LYS A 9 -27.16 -50.15 49.96
N PRO A 10 -27.48 -48.87 50.25
CA PRO A 10 -28.43 -48.08 49.45
C PRO A 10 -27.80 -47.08 48.46
N VAL A 11 -28.65 -46.52 47.59
CA VAL A 11 -28.44 -45.28 46.81
C VAL A 11 -29.67 -44.36 47.03
N PRO A 12 -29.50 -43.05 47.29
CA PRO A 12 -30.62 -42.12 47.56
C PRO A 12 -31.21 -41.49 46.27
N ALA A 13 -32.39 -40.88 46.42
CA ALA A 13 -33.20 -40.28 45.34
C ALA A 13 -33.21 -38.72 45.38
N PRO A 14 -33.57 -38.04 44.27
CA PRO A 14 -33.71 -36.58 44.22
C PRO A 14 -35.09 -36.10 44.74
N ILE A 15 -35.14 -35.01 45.51
CA ILE A 15 -36.39 -34.45 46.08
C ILE A 15 -36.40 -32.91 46.07
N LYS A 16 -37.47 -32.35 45.47
CA LYS A 16 -38.14 -31.05 45.66
C LYS A 16 -37.50 -29.68 45.31
N ILE A 17 -38.35 -28.90 44.63
CA ILE A 17 -38.46 -27.43 44.59
C ILE A 17 -39.10 -26.95 45.91
N PRO A 18 -38.76 -25.73 46.41
CA PRO A 18 -39.78 -24.65 46.54
C PRO A 18 -39.16 -23.23 46.33
N GLU A 19 -39.85 -22.07 46.29
CA GLU A 19 -41.28 -21.71 46.38
C GLU A 19 -41.64 -20.36 45.69
N PHE A 20 -42.86 -19.86 45.90
CA PHE A 20 -43.52 -18.70 45.25
C PHE A 20 -43.37 -17.35 45.98
N SER A 21 -43.56 -16.24 45.23
CA SER A 21 -44.54 -15.14 45.51
C SER A 21 -44.55 -14.10 44.37
N VAL A 22 -45.69 -13.81 43.68
CA VAL A 22 -46.71 -12.74 43.95
C VAL A 22 -46.18 -11.33 43.58
N ASP A 23 -46.84 -10.44 42.81
CA ASP A 23 -48.29 -10.20 42.48
C ASP A 23 -48.47 -9.62 41.04
N GLY A 24 -49.67 -9.12 40.62
CA GLY A 24 -49.72 -7.99 39.65
C GLY A 24 -50.71 -7.93 38.45
N ALA A 25 -51.84 -8.65 38.45
CA ALA A 25 -53.09 -8.35 37.71
C ALA A 25 -53.16 -7.62 36.30
N ARG A 26 -53.77 -8.34 35.32
CA ARG A 26 -54.74 -7.89 34.25
C ARG A 26 -54.31 -7.39 32.82
N ARG A 27 -54.51 -8.34 31.87
CA ARG A 27 -55.29 -8.23 30.58
C ARG A 27 -54.59 -7.76 29.26
N PRO A 28 -55.16 -8.07 28.06
CA PRO A 28 -54.44 -8.72 26.94
C PRO A 28 -54.45 -7.85 25.61
N PRO A 29 -54.11 -8.29 24.36
CA PRO A 29 -54.15 -9.66 23.78
C PRO A 29 -53.12 -10.13 22.71
N SER A 30 -53.31 -11.41 22.32
CA SER A 30 -53.02 -12.06 21.02
C SER A 30 -51.58 -12.49 20.67
N GLY A 31 -51.48 -13.66 20.00
CA GLY A 31 -50.25 -14.28 19.47
C GLY A 31 -49.94 -15.65 20.10
N SER A 32 -50.06 -16.75 19.34
CA SER A 32 -49.74 -18.12 19.81
C SER A 32 -48.71 -18.83 18.92
N SER A 33 -47.88 -19.63 19.58
CA SER A 33 -46.96 -20.65 19.00
C SER A 33 -47.75 -21.85 18.41
N ALA A 34 -47.19 -22.83 17.67
CA ALA A 34 -45.78 -23.23 17.54
C ALA A 34 -45.36 -23.97 16.23
N MET A 35 -44.03 -24.00 16.05
CA MET A 35 -43.09 -24.91 15.33
C MET A 35 -43.50 -26.40 15.10
N PRO A 36 -42.70 -27.23 14.37
CA PRO A 36 -41.86 -27.05 13.15
C PRO A 36 -42.00 -28.24 12.13
N HIS A 37 -41.11 -28.40 11.12
CA HIS A 37 -40.48 -29.69 10.67
C HIS A 37 -39.61 -29.57 9.37
N LEU A 38 -38.77 -30.58 9.09
CA LEU A 38 -37.93 -30.87 7.91
C LEU A 38 -38.08 -32.39 7.58
N PRO A 39 -37.90 -32.94 6.34
CA PRO A 39 -36.63 -32.92 5.57
C PRO A 39 -36.79 -32.95 4.00
N ILE A 40 -35.82 -33.53 3.25
CA ILE A 40 -35.54 -33.44 1.79
C ILE A 40 -34.69 -34.68 1.33
N PRO A 41 -34.36 -34.97 0.04
CA PRO A 41 -34.86 -34.57 -1.30
C PRO A 41 -35.05 -35.76 -2.32
N ARG A 42 -35.40 -35.54 -3.62
CA ARG A 42 -34.92 -36.31 -4.83
C ARG A 42 -35.41 -35.76 -6.22
N HIS A 43 -34.98 -36.39 -7.34
CA HIS A 43 -34.89 -35.86 -8.73
C HIS A 43 -35.57 -36.74 -9.83
N LEU A 44 -35.90 -36.14 -11.00
CA LEU A 44 -36.12 -36.74 -12.37
C LEU A 44 -37.37 -37.67 -12.55
N GLU A 45 -38.02 -37.90 -13.72
CA GLU A 45 -37.78 -37.55 -15.16
C GLU A 45 -39.08 -37.62 -16.05
N ALA A 46 -38.99 -37.19 -17.33
CA ALA A 46 -39.75 -37.63 -18.54
C ALA A 46 -41.17 -37.06 -18.94
N LEU A 47 -41.55 -37.31 -20.22
CA LEU A 47 -42.62 -36.67 -21.06
C LEU A 47 -43.81 -37.60 -21.40
N PRO A 48 -44.87 -37.15 -22.15
CA PRO A 48 -44.94 -37.51 -23.61
C PRO A 48 -45.74 -36.60 -24.62
N VAL A 49 -45.33 -36.63 -25.92
CA VAL A 49 -46.15 -36.51 -27.20
C VAL A 49 -46.75 -35.09 -27.52
N SER A 50 -47.09 -34.58 -28.74
CA SER A 50 -47.50 -35.07 -30.11
C SER A 50 -47.10 -34.14 -31.32
N TYR A 51 -47.36 -34.58 -32.57
CA TYR A 51 -47.44 -33.82 -33.86
C TYR A 51 -48.70 -32.88 -33.95
N GLY A 52 -48.98 -32.02 -34.95
CA GLY A 52 -48.48 -31.76 -36.34
C GLY A 52 -49.53 -32.17 -37.43
N PRO A 53 -49.50 -31.75 -38.74
CA PRO A 53 -48.53 -30.93 -39.52
C PRO A 53 -49.17 -29.90 -40.55
N ASP A 54 -48.43 -29.56 -41.63
CA ASP A 54 -48.76 -29.09 -43.02
C ASP A 54 -49.36 -27.69 -43.44
N SER A 55 -48.54 -27.00 -44.26
CA SER A 55 -48.85 -26.23 -45.51
C SER A 55 -49.36 -24.76 -45.58
N ILE A 56 -48.38 -23.83 -45.60
CA ILE A 56 -48.13 -22.76 -46.63
C ILE A 56 -49.12 -21.57 -46.85
N ALA A 57 -48.53 -20.35 -46.99
CA ALA A 57 -49.06 -19.05 -47.46
C ALA A 57 -49.94 -18.24 -46.46
N VAL A 58 -49.81 -16.91 -46.28
CA VAL A 58 -48.95 -15.83 -46.85
C VAL A 58 -48.36 -14.94 -45.72
N THR A 59 -47.23 -14.27 -45.98
CA THR A 59 -46.47 -13.35 -45.10
C THR A 59 -47.29 -12.17 -44.52
N PRO A 60 -46.93 -11.64 -43.33
CA PRO A 60 -45.91 -10.56 -43.31
C PRO A 60 -44.89 -10.59 -42.14
N ALA A 61 -43.79 -9.84 -42.32
CA ALA A 61 -42.87 -9.30 -41.30
C ALA A 61 -42.22 -10.27 -40.29
N ILE A 62 -41.16 -10.99 -40.72
CA ILE A 62 -40.22 -11.65 -39.80
C ILE A 62 -39.40 -10.58 -39.05
N ARG A 63 -39.52 -10.51 -37.72
CA ARG A 63 -38.51 -9.88 -36.86
C ARG A 63 -37.36 -10.86 -36.66
N VAL A 64 -36.22 -10.60 -37.32
CA VAL A 64 -35.00 -11.39 -37.09
C VAL A 64 -34.45 -11.05 -35.71
N SER A 65 -34.45 -12.02 -34.80
CA SER A 65 -33.70 -11.93 -33.55
C SER A 65 -32.21 -12.18 -33.86
N VAL A 66 -31.48 -11.12 -34.18
CA VAL A 66 -30.01 -11.20 -34.29
C VAL A 66 -29.45 -11.14 -32.88
N ASN A 67 -28.93 -12.27 -32.41
CA ASN A 67 -28.11 -12.34 -31.20
C ASN A 67 -26.71 -11.79 -31.53
N PRO A 68 -26.29 -10.62 -31.03
CA PRO A 68 -24.96 -10.09 -31.33
C PRO A 68 -23.93 -10.91 -30.54
N ARG A 69 -23.30 -11.87 -31.20
CA ARG A 69 -21.93 -12.27 -30.82
C ARG A 69 -21.06 -11.02 -30.83
N SER A 70 -20.08 -10.94 -29.93
CA SER A 70 -19.10 -9.86 -29.83
C SER A 70 -18.48 -9.52 -31.20
N SER A 71 -18.98 -8.46 -31.84
CA SER A 71 -18.70 -8.14 -33.23
C SER A 71 -17.60 -7.09 -33.32
N ALA A 72 -16.34 -7.53 -33.19
CA ALA A 72 -15.15 -6.93 -33.80
C ALA A 72 -14.99 -5.39 -33.75
N ILE A 73 -15.45 -4.71 -32.70
CA ILE A 73 -15.29 -3.25 -32.52
C ILE A 73 -14.35 -2.94 -31.35
N ASP A 74 -14.50 -3.61 -30.20
CA ASP A 74 -13.55 -3.49 -29.07
C ASP A 74 -12.16 -4.07 -29.37
N GLU A 75 -12.03 -4.96 -30.37
CA GLU A 75 -10.76 -5.58 -30.75
C GLU A 75 -9.99 -4.76 -31.83
N PHE A 76 -10.67 -3.84 -32.53
CA PHE A 76 -10.07 -3.02 -33.59
C PHE A 76 -9.51 -1.68 -33.08
N ALA A 77 -9.90 -1.23 -31.89
CA ALA A 77 -9.34 -0.04 -31.25
C ALA A 77 -7.90 -0.22 -30.72
N MET A 78 -7.32 -1.43 -30.78
CA MET A 78 -6.05 -1.76 -30.13
C MET A 78 -4.87 -2.09 -31.06
N ARG A 79 -4.96 -1.77 -32.36
CA ARG A 79 -3.77 -1.54 -33.20
C ARG A 79 -3.24 -0.12 -33.03
N ALA A 80 -2.86 0.22 -31.80
CA ALA A 80 -2.04 1.40 -31.54
C ALA A 80 -0.73 1.27 -32.33
N ALA A 81 -0.29 2.34 -33.00
CA ALA A 81 0.94 2.32 -33.79
C ALA A 81 2.12 1.95 -32.87
N LYS A 82 2.88 0.91 -33.23
CA LYS A 82 4.04 0.45 -32.45
C LYS A 82 5.21 1.44 -32.44
N TYR A 83 5.13 2.45 -33.30
CA TYR A 83 6.19 3.41 -33.60
C TYR A 83 5.56 4.81 -33.76
N SER A 84 6.30 5.83 -33.35
CA SER A 84 5.96 7.25 -33.53
C SER A 84 6.04 7.65 -34.99
N LEU A 85 5.36 8.72 -35.41
CA LEU A 85 5.57 9.30 -36.75
C LEU A 85 7.04 9.71 -36.96
N ALA A 86 7.74 10.12 -35.90
CA ALA A 86 9.16 10.45 -35.92
C ALA A 86 10.05 9.29 -36.39
N ASP A 87 9.64 8.05 -36.13
CA ASP A 87 10.40 6.84 -36.50
C ASP A 87 10.36 6.55 -38.02
N TYR A 88 9.47 7.24 -38.76
CA TYR A 88 9.33 7.16 -40.22
C TYR A 88 9.94 8.36 -40.97
N TRP A 89 10.56 9.32 -40.25
CA TRP A 89 11.10 10.54 -40.87
C TRP A 89 12.32 10.24 -41.76
N ILE A 90 12.23 10.66 -43.02
CA ILE A 90 13.31 10.58 -44.01
C ILE A 90 13.75 12.03 -44.33
N PRO A 91 15.06 12.37 -44.25
CA PRO A 91 15.55 13.68 -44.64
C PRO A 91 15.23 14.00 -46.11
N ALA A 92 14.70 15.20 -46.37
CA ALA A 92 14.27 15.64 -47.69
C ALA A 92 15.45 15.70 -48.68
N PRO A 93 15.41 14.96 -49.81
CA PRO A 93 16.47 15.03 -50.82
C PRO A 93 16.55 16.40 -51.50
N LYS A 94 17.77 16.92 -51.69
CA LYS A 94 18.03 18.24 -52.32
C LYS A 94 17.53 18.39 -53.77
N ILE A 95 17.08 17.30 -54.40
CA ILE A 95 16.34 17.30 -55.65
C ILE A 95 15.11 16.40 -55.42
N PHE A 96 13.95 17.01 -55.26
CA PHE A 96 12.68 16.32 -54.99
C PHE A 96 11.60 16.88 -55.90
N GLY A 97 10.76 16.00 -56.45
CA GLY A 97 9.77 16.36 -57.47
C GLY A 97 8.69 17.32 -56.96
N GLU A 98 8.00 17.97 -57.91
CA GLU A 98 6.80 18.76 -57.61
C GLU A 98 5.74 17.90 -56.92
N ALA A 99 4.97 18.51 -56.01
CA ALA A 99 3.88 17.86 -55.32
C ALA A 99 2.58 18.01 -56.11
N ASP A 100 1.67 17.05 -55.95
CA ASP A 100 0.31 17.17 -56.44
C ASP A 100 -0.54 18.10 -55.57
N ALA A 101 -1.82 18.27 -55.95
CA ALA A 101 -2.78 19.14 -55.25
C ALA A 101 -3.16 18.66 -53.83
N GLN A 102 -2.61 17.55 -53.34
CA GLN A 102 -2.76 17.05 -51.97
C GLN A 102 -1.42 17.11 -51.18
N GLY A 103 -0.36 17.66 -51.78
CA GLY A 103 0.97 17.71 -51.18
C GLY A 103 1.76 16.39 -51.29
N ILE A 104 1.23 15.40 -52.02
CA ILE A 104 1.87 14.09 -52.20
C ILE A 104 2.87 14.17 -53.35
N ARG A 105 4.04 13.56 -53.18
CA ARG A 105 5.14 13.54 -54.17
C ARG A 105 5.43 12.10 -54.59
N LEU A 106 5.43 11.83 -55.89
CA LEU A 106 5.70 10.51 -56.44
C LEU A 106 7.17 10.36 -56.85
N VAL A 107 7.92 9.49 -56.18
CA VAL A 107 9.34 9.22 -56.49
C VAL A 107 9.55 7.72 -56.65
N LYS A 108 9.97 7.29 -57.85
CA LYS A 108 10.17 5.87 -58.22
C LYS A 108 8.97 4.98 -57.86
N GLN A 109 7.77 5.41 -58.27
CA GLN A 109 6.47 4.76 -57.97
C GLN A 109 6.08 4.65 -56.49
N ARG A 110 6.80 5.31 -55.57
CA ARG A 110 6.43 5.40 -54.14
C ARG A 110 5.95 6.82 -53.82
N GLN A 111 4.94 6.94 -52.97
CA GLN A 111 4.36 8.21 -52.54
C GLN A 111 5.03 8.70 -51.25
N TYR A 112 5.27 10.01 -51.16
CA TYR A 112 5.85 10.67 -50.00
C TYR A 112 5.09 11.94 -49.68
N VAL A 113 4.93 12.26 -48.40
CA VAL A 113 4.34 13.51 -47.90
C VAL A 113 5.36 14.28 -47.06
N ALA A 114 5.29 15.61 -47.06
CA ALA A 114 6.09 16.44 -46.17
C ALA A 114 5.51 16.40 -44.75
N VAL A 115 6.36 16.33 -43.74
CA VAL A 115 5.97 16.35 -42.30
C VAL A 115 6.68 17.46 -41.51
N ALA A 116 7.78 17.99 -42.05
CA ALA A 116 8.43 19.24 -41.66
C ALA A 116 9.22 19.77 -42.88
N ASP A 117 9.74 21.00 -42.85
CA ASP A 117 10.45 21.61 -44.00
C ASP A 117 11.60 20.74 -44.55
N ASP A 118 12.36 20.09 -43.65
CA ASP A 118 13.50 19.22 -43.99
C ASP A 118 13.16 17.70 -43.99
N HIS A 119 11.91 17.28 -43.73
CA HIS A 119 11.55 15.87 -43.53
C HIS A 119 10.29 15.41 -44.28
N VAL A 120 10.38 14.23 -44.87
CA VAL A 120 9.30 13.54 -45.59
C VAL A 120 9.07 12.14 -45.04
N VAL A 121 7.86 11.60 -45.23
CA VAL A 121 7.48 10.24 -44.82
C VAL A 121 6.94 9.49 -46.04
N GLN A 122 7.34 8.23 -46.23
CA GLN A 122 6.76 7.38 -47.28
C GLN A 122 5.36 6.93 -46.84
N VAL A 123 4.39 7.01 -47.74
CA VAL A 123 2.99 6.65 -47.46
C VAL A 123 2.43 5.65 -48.47
N VAL A 124 1.44 4.89 -48.01
CA VAL A 124 0.61 3.99 -48.82
C VAL A 124 -0.85 4.23 -48.46
N LEU A 125 -1.75 4.16 -49.44
CA LEU A 125 -3.19 4.25 -49.21
C LEU A 125 -3.68 2.97 -48.51
N ASP A 126 -4.21 3.13 -47.30
CA ASP A 126 -4.75 2.05 -46.48
C ASP A 126 -6.15 1.66 -46.99
N ALA A 127 -6.28 0.44 -47.50
CA ALA A 127 -7.46 -0.01 -48.24
C ALA A 127 -8.72 -0.21 -47.37
N GLU A 128 -8.59 -0.25 -46.04
CA GLU A 128 -9.71 -0.40 -45.10
C GLU A 128 -10.24 0.96 -44.62
N SER A 129 -9.35 1.94 -44.40
CA SER A 129 -9.71 3.28 -43.91
C SER A 129 -9.83 4.35 -45.01
N GLY A 130 -9.26 4.14 -46.19
CA GLY A 130 -9.21 5.13 -47.28
C GLY A 130 -8.29 6.33 -47.00
N LEU A 131 -7.46 6.26 -45.96
CA LEU A 131 -6.49 7.29 -45.57
C LEU A 131 -5.05 6.83 -45.87
N PHE A 132 -4.10 7.75 -45.82
CA PHE A 132 -2.69 7.42 -46.05
C PHE A 132 -2.02 6.97 -44.75
N ARG A 133 -1.32 5.84 -44.78
CA ARG A 133 -0.57 5.28 -43.65
C ARG A 133 0.93 5.47 -43.87
N ALA A 134 1.64 5.89 -42.82
CA ALA A 134 3.10 5.94 -42.80
C ALA A 134 3.72 4.54 -42.89
N THR A 135 4.83 4.40 -43.61
CA THR A 135 5.55 3.12 -43.76
C THR A 135 7.04 3.32 -44.04
N LEU A 136 7.87 2.35 -43.66
CA LEU A 136 9.30 2.34 -43.97
C LEU A 136 9.56 1.71 -45.34
N ALA A 137 10.67 2.13 -45.97
CA ALA A 137 11.03 1.66 -47.31
C ALA A 137 11.32 0.14 -47.40
N SER A 138 11.50 -0.52 -46.25
CA SER A 138 11.79 -1.95 -46.03
C SER A 138 10.58 -2.77 -45.55
N GLU A 139 9.42 -2.16 -45.33
CA GLU A 139 8.20 -2.86 -44.94
C GLU A 139 7.48 -3.48 -46.15
N LEU A 140 6.80 -4.60 -45.92
CA LEU A 140 5.83 -5.21 -46.84
C LEU A 140 4.40 -4.79 -46.48
N ASP A 141 4.07 -4.82 -45.19
CA ASP A 141 2.81 -4.30 -44.63
C ASP A 141 3.07 -2.96 -43.91
N PRO A 142 2.33 -1.88 -44.20
CA PRO A 142 2.58 -0.56 -43.62
C PRO A 142 2.20 -0.52 -42.14
N SER A 143 3.16 -0.29 -41.23
CA SER A 143 2.93 -0.43 -39.79
C SER A 143 2.64 0.87 -39.02
N GLY A 144 2.76 2.03 -39.69
CA GLY A 144 2.73 3.35 -39.05
C GLY A 144 1.33 3.94 -38.77
N PRO A 145 1.31 5.16 -38.20
CA PRO A 145 0.07 5.91 -37.97
C PRO A 145 -0.62 6.29 -39.30
N LEU A 146 -1.93 6.49 -39.22
CA LEU A 146 -2.71 7.15 -40.28
C LEU A 146 -2.45 8.66 -40.25
N LEU A 147 -2.31 9.26 -41.43
CA LEU A 147 -1.97 10.66 -41.64
C LEU A 147 -3.09 11.42 -42.36
N LYS A 148 -3.15 12.72 -42.09
CA LYS A 148 -3.98 13.71 -42.79
C LYS A 148 -3.12 14.94 -43.12
N PRO A 149 -3.44 15.71 -44.18
CA PRO A 149 -2.86 17.03 -44.37
C PRO A 149 -3.31 17.99 -43.25
N ASP A 150 -2.48 18.98 -42.95
CA ASP A 150 -2.83 20.11 -42.09
C ASP A 150 -3.88 21.03 -42.73
N SER A 151 -4.37 22.01 -41.96
CA SER A 151 -5.40 22.97 -42.41
C SER A 151 -4.95 23.92 -43.53
N GLU A 152 -3.67 23.91 -43.92
CA GLU A 152 -3.10 24.71 -44.99
C GLU A 152 -2.62 23.84 -46.19
N GLY A 153 -2.74 22.51 -46.09
CA GLY A 153 -2.27 21.54 -47.08
C GLY A 153 -0.75 21.44 -47.20
N ARG A 154 0.03 21.92 -46.21
CA ARG A 154 1.50 22.07 -46.34
C ARG A 154 2.27 20.88 -45.79
N PHE A 155 1.89 20.38 -44.62
CA PHE A 155 2.47 19.20 -43.98
C PHE A 155 1.38 18.18 -43.64
N TRP A 156 1.79 16.94 -43.36
CA TRP A 156 0.91 15.85 -42.98
C TRP A 156 1.20 15.41 -41.53
N GLY A 157 0.17 15.39 -40.70
CA GLY A 157 0.24 15.00 -39.29
C GLY A 157 -0.53 13.70 -38.99
N PRO A 158 -0.30 13.05 -37.84
CA PRO A 158 -1.12 11.95 -37.36
C PRO A 158 -2.60 12.34 -37.27
N LEU A 159 -3.50 11.37 -37.44
CA LEU A 159 -4.95 11.60 -37.31
C LEU A 159 -5.33 12.23 -35.95
N ASP A 160 -4.55 11.97 -34.90
CA ASP A 160 -4.71 12.50 -33.54
C ASP A 160 -4.13 13.91 -33.30
N SER A 161 -3.44 14.54 -34.27
CA SER A 161 -2.65 15.77 -34.02
C SER A 161 -3.38 17.12 -34.20
N ASP A 162 -4.72 17.15 -34.17
CA ASP A 162 -5.47 18.42 -34.26
C ASP A 162 -5.68 19.04 -32.88
N ILE A 163 -4.79 19.97 -32.52
CA ILE A 163 -4.93 20.79 -31.32
C ILE A 163 -6.02 21.85 -31.55
N THR A 164 -7.27 21.44 -31.35
CA THR A 164 -8.37 22.33 -30.95
C THR A 164 -8.44 22.37 -29.41
N PRO A 165 -9.00 23.42 -28.77
CA PRO A 165 -8.70 23.72 -27.36
C PRO A 165 -9.12 22.60 -26.40
N PHE A 166 -8.12 21.94 -25.81
CA PHE A 166 -8.25 20.74 -24.99
C PHE A 166 -8.90 20.97 -23.60
N THR A 167 -9.46 22.16 -23.35
CA THR A 167 -10.14 22.52 -22.09
C THR A 167 -11.48 21.81 -21.93
N ASP A 168 -12.25 21.71 -23.02
CA ASP A 168 -13.66 21.34 -22.91
C ASP A 168 -13.84 19.84 -22.77
N SER A 169 -13.10 19.04 -23.54
CA SER A 169 -13.09 17.57 -23.44
C SER A 169 -12.65 17.09 -22.04
N ILE A 170 -11.55 17.66 -21.51
CA ILE A 170 -11.12 17.38 -20.13
C ILE A 170 -12.17 17.82 -19.11
N SER A 171 -12.83 18.96 -19.31
CA SER A 171 -13.90 19.41 -18.40
C SER A 171 -15.11 18.46 -18.37
N VAL A 172 -15.48 17.88 -19.52
CA VAL A 172 -16.58 16.91 -19.63
C VAL A 172 -16.21 15.59 -18.95
N GLN A 173 -15.04 15.03 -19.25
CA GLN A 173 -14.54 13.80 -18.61
C GLN A 173 -14.35 13.97 -17.10
N THR A 174 -13.77 15.10 -16.66
CA THR A 174 -13.60 15.44 -15.24
C THR A 174 -14.96 15.60 -14.54
N ALA A 175 -15.94 16.24 -15.19
CA ALA A 175 -17.29 16.36 -14.65
C ALA A 175 -18.02 15.01 -14.57
N GLU A 176 -17.80 14.11 -15.53
CA GLU A 176 -18.37 12.76 -15.49
C GLU A 176 -17.74 11.91 -14.37
N LEU A 177 -16.41 11.92 -14.23
CA LEU A 177 -15.72 11.31 -13.09
C LEU A 177 -16.25 11.85 -11.76
N PHE A 178 -16.35 13.17 -11.62
CA PHE A 178 -16.87 13.82 -10.41
C PHE A 178 -18.30 13.37 -10.08
N ARG A 179 -19.20 13.25 -11.07
CA ARG A 179 -20.57 12.75 -10.86
C ARG A 179 -20.61 11.28 -10.42
N ARG A 180 -19.61 10.48 -10.79
CA ARG A 180 -19.51 9.06 -10.35
C ARG A 180 -19.16 8.91 -8.87
N MET A 181 -18.73 9.98 -8.18
CA MET A 181 -18.51 9.97 -6.71
C MET A 181 -19.81 9.88 -5.89
N GLY A 182 -20.98 10.18 -6.45
CA GLY A 182 -22.25 9.99 -5.73
C GLY A 182 -23.46 10.74 -6.29
N ARG A 183 -24.66 10.33 -5.87
CA ARG A 183 -25.93 10.89 -6.38
C ARG A 183 -26.13 12.38 -6.07
N SER A 184 -25.53 12.89 -4.99
CA SER A 184 -25.71 14.29 -4.56
C SER A 184 -25.05 15.30 -5.50
N VAL A 185 -23.88 14.95 -6.06
CA VAL A 185 -23.12 15.77 -7.03
C VAL A 185 -23.59 15.61 -8.48
N ALA A 186 -24.48 14.66 -8.77
CA ALA A 186 -24.98 14.40 -10.12
C ALA A 186 -25.65 15.63 -10.77
N GLN A 187 -26.27 16.49 -9.94
CA GLN A 187 -26.98 17.71 -10.36
C GLN A 187 -26.06 18.87 -10.79
N PHE A 188 -24.73 18.78 -10.61
CA PHE A 188 -23.82 19.87 -10.94
C PHE A 188 -23.52 19.97 -12.45
N SER A 189 -23.65 21.19 -12.99
CA SER A 189 -23.17 21.54 -14.33
C SER A 189 -21.64 21.50 -14.39
N ALA A 190 -21.06 21.28 -15.58
CA ALA A 190 -19.60 21.19 -15.74
C ALA A 190 -18.87 22.45 -15.23
N ALA A 191 -19.43 23.64 -15.48
CA ALA A 191 -18.92 24.90 -14.96
C ALA A 191 -18.98 24.99 -13.41
N MET A 192 -19.93 24.33 -12.76
CA MET A 192 -19.98 24.26 -11.29
C MET A 192 -18.95 23.26 -10.73
N VAL A 193 -18.76 22.12 -11.39
CA VAL A 193 -17.70 21.15 -11.03
C VAL A 193 -16.33 21.81 -11.12
N ALA A 194 -16.04 22.54 -12.22
CA ALA A 194 -14.78 23.27 -12.39
C ALA A 194 -14.52 24.26 -11.23
N ARG A 195 -15.55 24.98 -10.75
CA ARG A 195 -15.45 25.88 -9.58
C ARG A 195 -15.17 25.13 -8.28
N VAL A 196 -15.88 24.03 -8.02
CA VAL A 196 -15.68 23.19 -6.82
C VAL A 196 -14.25 22.62 -6.78
N LEU A 197 -13.72 22.20 -7.93
CA LEU A 197 -12.35 21.68 -8.04
C LEU A 197 -11.30 22.79 -7.88
N ALA A 198 -11.52 23.97 -8.45
CA ALA A 198 -10.61 25.10 -8.27
C ALA A 198 -10.60 25.64 -6.82
N VAL A 199 -11.76 25.70 -6.16
CA VAL A 199 -11.90 26.09 -4.74
C VAL A 199 -11.24 25.07 -3.80
N SER A 200 -11.51 23.79 -3.99
CA SER A 200 -10.89 22.72 -3.20
C SER A 200 -9.41 22.53 -3.53
N GLY A 201 -8.97 22.96 -4.72
CA GLY A 201 -7.61 22.77 -5.24
C GLY A 201 -7.30 21.31 -5.62
N VAL A 202 -8.34 20.56 -5.99
CA VAL A 202 -8.25 19.16 -6.40
C VAL A 202 -8.15 19.06 -7.92
N ASN A 203 -7.19 18.28 -8.40
CA ASN A 203 -6.97 18.03 -9.83
C ASN A 203 -7.68 16.74 -10.28
N GLU A 204 -7.77 16.51 -11.59
CA GLU A 204 -8.35 15.28 -12.13
C GLU A 204 -7.58 14.00 -11.70
N PRO A 205 -6.23 13.96 -11.65
CA PRO A 205 -5.49 12.83 -11.09
C PRO A 205 -5.91 12.39 -9.68
N VAL A 206 -6.23 13.32 -8.76
CA VAL A 206 -6.77 12.97 -7.43
C VAL A 206 -8.15 12.35 -7.54
N LEU A 207 -9.05 12.89 -8.38
CA LEU A 207 -10.38 12.30 -8.59
C LEU A 207 -10.27 10.87 -9.15
N ARG A 208 -9.32 10.64 -10.05
CA ARG A 208 -9.03 9.30 -10.59
C ARG A 208 -8.45 8.36 -9.52
N ASP A 209 -7.53 8.80 -8.64
CA ASP A 209 -7.03 7.97 -7.50
C ASP A 209 -8.17 7.64 -6.51
N VAL A 210 -9.05 8.60 -6.22
CA VAL A 210 -10.23 8.42 -5.36
C VAL A 210 -11.18 7.35 -5.93
N LEU A 211 -11.55 7.47 -7.20
CA LEU A 211 -12.52 6.58 -7.86
C LEU A 211 -11.97 5.19 -8.22
N MET A 212 -10.68 5.10 -8.59
CA MET A 212 -10.08 3.83 -9.03
C MET A 212 -9.55 2.98 -7.88
N ASN A 213 -9.15 3.59 -6.76
CA ASN A 213 -8.58 2.89 -5.59
C ASN A 213 -9.49 2.97 -4.35
N ASP A 214 -10.79 3.25 -4.54
CA ASP A 214 -11.85 3.35 -3.51
C ASP A 214 -11.40 4.09 -2.23
N ARG A 215 -10.80 5.28 -2.42
CA ARG A 215 -10.29 6.08 -1.30
C ARG A 215 -11.35 7.05 -0.77
N PRO A 216 -11.34 7.38 0.52
CA PRO A 216 -12.10 8.54 1.01
C PRO A 216 -11.66 9.80 0.27
N ALA A 217 -12.62 10.67 -0.07
CA ALA A 217 -12.36 11.91 -0.78
C ALA A 217 -11.54 12.89 0.08
N PRO A 218 -10.80 13.84 -0.54
CA PRO A 218 -10.13 14.89 0.20
C PRO A 218 -11.11 15.69 1.05
N PHE A 219 -10.81 15.91 2.34
CA PHE A 219 -11.73 16.59 3.26
C PHE A 219 -12.16 17.97 2.74
N LEU A 220 -11.27 18.67 2.06
CA LEU A 220 -11.53 19.99 1.47
C LEU A 220 -12.41 19.91 0.22
N LEU A 221 -12.45 18.77 -0.46
CA LEU A 221 -13.40 18.47 -1.53
C LEU A 221 -14.78 18.13 -0.94
N GLU A 222 -14.86 17.22 0.03
CA GLU A 222 -16.09 16.90 0.77
C GLU A 222 -16.75 18.17 1.32
N ASP A 223 -15.95 19.03 1.95
CA ASP A 223 -16.37 20.29 2.55
C ASP A 223 -16.80 21.36 1.52
N THR A 224 -16.06 21.48 0.41
CA THR A 224 -16.45 22.39 -0.68
C THR A 224 -17.75 21.94 -1.34
N ILE A 225 -17.89 20.64 -1.66
CA ILE A 225 -19.11 20.07 -2.25
C ILE A 225 -20.33 20.43 -1.40
N ARG A 226 -20.30 20.09 -0.10
CA ARG A 226 -21.38 20.33 0.85
C ARG A 226 -21.83 21.80 0.89
N ARG A 227 -20.89 22.74 0.79
CA ARG A 227 -21.17 24.19 0.82
C ARG A 227 -21.73 24.72 -0.50
N PHE A 228 -21.31 24.17 -1.64
CA PHE A 228 -21.92 24.43 -2.94
C PHE A 228 -23.33 23.84 -3.07
N GLU A 229 -23.59 22.67 -2.47
CA GLU A 229 -24.93 22.07 -2.36
C GLU A 229 -25.86 22.93 -1.47
N LEU A 230 -25.34 23.44 -0.35
CA LEU A 230 -26.08 24.33 0.55
C LEU A 230 -26.46 25.65 -0.13
N ASP A 231 -25.52 26.29 -0.84
CA ASP A 231 -25.80 27.55 -1.57
C ASP A 231 -26.84 27.33 -2.67
N GLN A 232 -26.72 26.25 -3.47
CA GLN A 232 -27.73 25.88 -4.46
C GLN A 232 -29.11 25.60 -3.83
N THR A 233 -29.15 24.93 -2.68
CA THR A 233 -30.40 24.66 -1.95
C THR A 233 -31.07 25.95 -1.50
N ILE A 234 -30.30 26.92 -1.00
CA ILE A 234 -30.80 28.24 -0.56
C ILE A 234 -31.24 29.10 -1.76
N GLN A 235 -30.53 29.04 -2.89
CA GLN A 235 -30.93 29.68 -4.14
C GLN A 235 -32.25 29.08 -4.67
N ALA A 236 -32.35 27.75 -4.80
CA ALA A 236 -33.51 27.05 -5.34
C ALA A 236 -34.80 27.23 -4.51
N GLN A 237 -34.67 27.46 -3.20
CA GLN A 237 -35.82 27.79 -2.34
C GLN A 237 -36.43 29.17 -2.64
N GLY A 238 -35.73 30.07 -3.33
CA GLY A 238 -36.21 31.37 -3.84
C GLY A 238 -36.65 32.43 -2.82
N ARG A 239 -36.94 32.03 -1.58
CA ARG A 239 -37.54 32.86 -0.53
C ARG A 239 -36.50 33.70 0.20
N GLY A 240 -36.18 34.88 -0.32
CA GLY A 240 -35.59 35.95 0.50
C GLY A 240 -34.57 36.83 -0.19
N ALA A 241 -34.37 38.01 0.40
CA ALA A 241 -33.33 38.95 0.00
C ALA A 241 -31.93 38.45 0.40
N ALA A 242 -30.87 38.98 -0.23
CA ALA A 242 -29.49 38.54 0.01
C ALA A 242 -29.08 38.46 1.51
N PRO A 243 -29.44 39.40 2.41
CA PRO A 243 -29.12 39.28 3.83
C PRO A 243 -29.79 38.08 4.53
N GLU A 244 -30.98 37.67 4.07
CA GLU A 244 -31.69 36.50 4.61
C GLU A 244 -31.07 35.20 4.12
N ARG A 245 -30.57 35.17 2.86
CA ARG A 245 -29.82 34.03 2.30
C ARG A 245 -28.53 33.83 3.07
N PHE A 246 -27.76 34.91 3.31
CA PHE A 246 -26.55 34.87 4.12
C PHE A 246 -26.80 34.37 5.54
N ARG A 247 -27.85 34.88 6.20
CA ARG A 247 -28.22 34.39 7.54
C ARG A 247 -28.55 32.90 7.53
N ARG A 248 -29.42 32.41 6.63
CA ARG A 248 -29.76 30.97 6.55
C ARG A 248 -28.57 30.09 6.21
N PHE A 249 -27.66 30.55 5.35
CA PHE A 249 -26.43 29.81 5.06
C PHE A 249 -25.59 29.67 6.34
N LYS A 250 -25.38 30.76 7.09
CA LYS A 250 -24.67 30.72 8.37
C LYS A 250 -25.38 29.84 9.41
N ASP A 251 -26.70 29.98 9.57
CA ASP A 251 -27.48 29.20 10.53
C ASP A 251 -27.38 27.68 10.25
N LEU A 252 -27.37 27.28 8.97
CA LEU A 252 -27.26 25.88 8.55
C LEU A 252 -25.81 25.35 8.60
N GLU A 253 -24.80 26.19 8.35
CA GLU A 253 -23.40 25.85 8.63
C GLU A 253 -23.17 25.66 10.13
N ASP A 254 -23.59 26.62 10.97
CA ASP A 254 -23.43 26.56 12.42
C ASP A 254 -24.16 25.34 13.00
N ALA A 255 -25.34 24.97 12.46
CA ALA A 255 -26.03 23.75 12.81
C ALA A 255 -25.25 22.48 12.42
N PHE A 256 -24.79 22.36 11.16
CA PHE A 256 -24.00 21.22 10.69
C PHE A 256 -22.69 21.04 11.47
N GLU A 257 -22.04 22.13 11.83
CA GLU A 257 -20.81 22.12 12.61
C GLU A 257 -21.06 21.84 14.10
N SER A 258 -22.22 22.20 14.66
CA SER A 258 -22.59 21.90 16.05
C SER A 258 -22.89 20.41 16.29
N ASP A 259 -23.55 19.74 15.33
CA ASP A 259 -23.69 18.28 15.28
C ASP A 259 -22.30 17.66 15.06
N CYS A 260 -21.59 17.27 16.11
CA CYS A 260 -20.26 16.67 15.95
C CYS A 260 -19.98 15.60 17.01
N ASP A 261 -19.14 14.64 16.63
CA ASP A 261 -18.75 13.52 17.48
C ASP A 261 -17.69 13.94 18.53
N GLU A 262 -17.59 13.17 19.61
CA GLU A 262 -16.67 13.41 20.72
C GLU A 262 -15.20 13.55 20.28
N ASN A 263 -14.78 12.89 19.19
CA ASN A 263 -13.41 13.03 18.68
C ASN A 263 -13.20 14.39 18.01
N THR A 264 -14.17 14.81 17.18
CA THR A 264 -14.21 16.17 16.62
C THR A 264 -14.23 17.23 17.72
N PHE A 265 -15.03 17.04 18.77
CA PHE A 265 -15.06 17.94 19.93
C PHE A 265 -13.70 18.01 20.66
N ARG A 266 -13.05 16.87 20.89
CA ARG A 266 -11.69 16.81 21.48
C ARG A 266 -10.65 17.56 20.65
N MET A 267 -10.69 17.46 19.32
CA MET A 267 -9.80 18.22 18.45
C MET A 267 -10.07 19.73 18.56
N ARG A 268 -11.34 20.13 18.65
CA ARG A 268 -11.77 21.53 18.80
C ARG A 268 -11.39 22.17 20.12
N ARG A 269 -11.21 21.40 21.20
CA ARG A 269 -10.64 21.91 22.46
C ARG A 269 -9.21 22.46 22.31
N VAL A 270 -8.48 22.07 21.27
CA VAL A 270 -7.14 22.60 20.93
C VAL A 270 -7.23 23.55 19.73
N PHE A 271 -8.09 23.27 18.74
CA PHE A 271 -8.28 24.07 17.54
C PHE A 271 -9.76 24.46 17.33
N PRO A 272 -10.28 25.49 18.03
CA PRO A 272 -11.72 25.79 18.08
C PRO A 272 -12.40 26.03 16.73
N HIS A 273 -11.65 26.48 15.72
CA HIS A 273 -12.18 26.80 14.38
C HIS A 273 -11.98 25.67 13.36
N LEU A 274 -11.61 24.45 13.77
CA LEU A 274 -11.45 23.31 12.88
C LEU A 274 -12.84 22.77 12.44
N PRO A 275 -13.16 22.74 11.14
CA PRO A 275 -14.42 22.16 10.63
C PRO A 275 -14.53 20.67 10.90
N LYS A 276 -15.76 20.19 11.03
CA LYS A 276 -16.13 18.77 11.27
C LYS A 276 -15.55 17.85 10.19
N THR A 277 -15.64 18.28 8.94
CA THR A 277 -15.07 17.61 7.76
C THR A 277 -13.56 17.36 7.91
N ALA A 278 -12.80 18.39 8.27
CA ALA A 278 -11.36 18.29 8.50
C ALA A 278 -11.01 17.43 9.72
N ALA A 279 -11.70 17.62 10.85
CA ALA A 279 -11.47 16.85 12.08
C ALA A 279 -11.71 15.34 11.85
N GLN A 280 -12.82 14.98 11.21
CA GLN A 280 -13.15 13.59 10.91
C GLN A 280 -12.16 12.95 9.94
N ALA A 281 -11.69 13.68 8.93
CA ALA A 281 -10.67 13.17 8.01
C ALA A 281 -9.32 12.93 8.69
N ILE A 282 -8.87 13.85 9.57
CA ILE A 282 -7.65 13.66 10.37
C ILE A 282 -7.82 12.45 11.30
N TRP A 283 -8.98 12.29 11.95
CA TRP A 283 -9.25 11.15 12.83
C TRP A 283 -9.24 9.79 12.10
N ARG A 284 -9.80 9.72 10.89
CA ARG A 284 -9.69 8.55 9.99
C ARG A 284 -8.22 8.20 9.71
N ASN A 285 -7.36 9.21 9.52
CA ASN A 285 -5.93 9.06 9.23
C ASN A 285 -5.03 8.89 10.49
N MET A 286 -5.57 8.91 11.70
CA MET A 286 -4.78 8.70 12.93
C MET A 286 -4.49 7.22 13.20
N SER A 287 -3.26 6.94 13.62
CA SER A 287 -2.86 5.61 14.12
C SER A 287 -3.55 5.27 15.45
N ALA A 288 -3.62 3.98 15.79
CA ALA A 288 -4.21 3.52 17.05
C ALA A 288 -3.55 4.17 18.28
N ALA A 289 -2.22 4.33 18.27
CA ALA A 289 -1.47 5.00 19.33
C ALA A 289 -1.83 6.49 19.49
N GLU A 290 -2.07 7.21 18.38
CA GLU A 290 -2.50 8.62 18.42
C GLU A 290 -3.94 8.77 18.89
N ARG A 291 -4.84 7.85 18.48
CA ARG A 291 -6.23 7.82 18.99
C ARG A 291 -6.26 7.55 20.49
N LEU A 292 -5.44 6.59 20.97
CA LEU A 292 -5.28 6.27 22.39
C LEU A 292 -4.69 7.44 23.18
N HIS A 293 -3.73 8.20 22.61
CA HIS A 293 -3.23 9.43 23.21
C HIS A 293 -4.35 10.46 23.40
N MET A 294 -5.16 10.73 22.38
CA MET A 294 -6.31 11.65 22.44
C MET A 294 -7.44 11.19 23.39
N HIS A 295 -7.43 9.91 23.79
CA HIS A 295 -8.34 9.38 24.81
C HIS A 295 -7.77 9.53 26.22
N ASN A 296 -6.50 9.16 26.41
CA ASN A 296 -5.92 8.90 27.75
C ASN A 296 -5.00 10.02 28.26
N ARG A 297 -4.68 11.05 27.46
CA ARG A 297 -3.77 12.14 27.85
C ARG A 297 -4.33 13.52 27.49
N PRO A 298 -4.12 14.57 28.32
CA PRO A 298 -4.43 15.93 27.95
C PRO A 298 -3.43 16.45 26.92
N GLY A 299 -3.92 16.95 25.78
CA GLY A 299 -3.10 17.48 24.69
C GLY A 299 -3.47 16.86 23.34
N MET A 300 -2.63 17.10 22.33
CA MET A 300 -2.78 16.54 20.99
C MET A 300 -1.40 16.12 20.45
N PRO A 301 -1.25 14.96 19.80
CA PRO A 301 0.01 14.56 19.18
C PRO A 301 0.52 15.61 18.18
N GLN A 302 1.82 15.89 18.18
CA GLN A 302 2.42 16.97 17.37
C GLN A 302 2.14 16.83 15.86
N ARG A 303 2.06 15.59 15.34
CA ARG A 303 1.64 15.33 13.95
C ARG A 303 0.21 15.82 13.68
N VAL A 304 -0.73 15.39 14.52
CA VAL A 304 -2.16 15.72 14.42
C VAL A 304 -2.37 17.23 14.56
N ALA A 305 -1.63 17.90 15.45
CA ALA A 305 -1.64 19.35 15.59
C ALA A 305 -1.10 20.07 14.33
N LYS A 306 -0.02 19.56 13.72
CA LYS A 306 0.51 20.09 12.46
C LYS A 306 -0.46 19.88 11.29
N GLU A 307 -1.14 18.73 11.23
CA GLU A 307 -2.15 18.42 10.22
C GLU A 307 -3.38 19.33 10.36
N ALA A 308 -3.86 19.58 11.60
CA ALA A 308 -4.93 20.53 11.88
C ALA A 308 -4.55 21.98 11.49
N LEU A 309 -3.32 22.42 11.74
CA LEU A 309 -2.82 23.74 11.31
C LEU A 309 -2.78 23.90 9.78
N VAL A 310 -2.39 22.85 9.05
CA VAL A 310 -2.43 22.84 7.57
C VAL A 310 -3.88 22.86 7.08
N ALA A 311 -4.76 22.06 7.67
CA ALA A 311 -6.19 22.06 7.32
C ALA A 311 -6.84 23.43 7.53
N LEU A 312 -6.60 24.09 8.67
CA LEU A 312 -7.08 25.45 8.95
C LEU A 312 -6.60 26.48 7.90
N ARG A 313 -5.34 26.38 7.46
CA ARG A 313 -4.80 27.23 6.38
C ARG A 313 -5.52 26.97 5.06
N ASP A 314 -5.66 25.72 4.65
CA ASP A 314 -6.23 25.36 3.35
C ASP A 314 -7.73 25.61 3.28
N ILE A 315 -8.45 25.47 4.40
CA ILE A 315 -9.83 25.92 4.56
C ILE A 315 -9.92 27.45 4.42
N ARG A 316 -9.07 28.23 5.11
CA ARG A 316 -9.11 29.70 4.98
C ARG A 316 -8.83 30.15 3.54
N LEU A 317 -7.97 29.44 2.81
CA LEU A 317 -7.73 29.67 1.38
C LEU A 317 -8.96 29.31 0.53
N ALA A 318 -9.60 28.15 0.76
CA ALA A 318 -10.83 27.77 0.05
C ALA A 318 -11.96 28.79 0.30
N ARG A 319 -12.24 29.13 1.57
CA ARG A 319 -13.25 30.11 1.98
C ARG A 319 -13.05 31.49 1.35
N ALA A 320 -11.81 31.90 1.08
CA ALA A 320 -11.51 33.15 0.38
C ALA A 320 -11.89 33.11 -1.11
N VAL A 321 -11.68 31.96 -1.78
CA VAL A 321 -12.12 31.77 -3.17
C VAL A 321 -13.63 31.56 -3.27
N GLU A 322 -14.25 30.86 -2.31
CA GLU A 322 -15.68 30.57 -2.28
C GLU A 322 -16.57 31.81 -2.43
N GLY A 323 -16.26 32.92 -1.75
CA GLY A 323 -17.03 34.17 -1.85
C GLY A 323 -16.98 34.89 -3.20
N ILE A 324 -16.23 34.38 -4.18
CA ILE A 324 -16.34 34.78 -5.59
C ILE A 324 -17.49 34.01 -6.27
N HIS A 325 -17.74 32.76 -5.87
CA HIS A 325 -18.65 31.83 -6.55
C HIS A 325 -19.98 31.63 -5.84
N LEU A 326 -20.00 31.48 -4.51
CA LEU A 326 -21.20 31.32 -3.70
C LEU A 326 -21.91 32.67 -3.49
N GLU A 327 -23.24 32.68 -3.42
CA GLU A 327 -24.03 33.92 -3.33
C GLU A 327 -24.60 34.20 -1.93
N ALA A 328 -24.72 33.18 -1.09
CA ALA A 328 -25.10 33.32 0.32
C ALA A 328 -23.88 33.46 1.26
N VAL A 329 -22.68 33.74 0.76
CA VAL A 329 -21.45 33.81 1.57
C VAL A 329 -20.76 35.18 1.45
N ALA A 330 -20.60 35.87 2.58
CA ALA A 330 -19.83 37.12 2.68
C ALA A 330 -18.59 36.91 3.57
N ASN A 331 -17.39 37.06 3.00
CA ASN A 331 -16.12 36.79 3.69
C ASN A 331 -15.09 37.92 3.44
N PRO A 332 -14.56 38.58 4.50
CA PRO A 332 -13.49 39.60 4.37
C PRO A 332 -12.27 39.18 3.54
N ASP A 333 -11.91 37.89 3.54
CA ASP A 333 -10.79 37.38 2.75
C ASP A 333 -11.16 37.21 1.25
N SER A 334 -12.44 37.01 0.92
CA SER A 334 -12.93 37.12 -0.46
C SER A 334 -12.96 38.57 -0.91
N ASP A 335 -13.38 39.49 -0.04
CA ASP A 335 -13.39 40.93 -0.31
C ASP A 335 -11.97 41.46 -0.63
N ARG A 336 -10.95 40.96 0.08
CA ARG A 336 -9.52 41.16 -0.22
C ARG A 336 -9.13 40.66 -1.61
N LEU A 337 -9.49 39.42 -1.92
CA LEU A 337 -9.14 38.73 -3.16
C LEU A 337 -9.77 39.39 -4.40
N VAL A 338 -11.05 39.75 -4.32
CA VAL A 338 -11.77 40.47 -5.37
C VAL A 338 -11.14 41.83 -5.64
N LEU A 339 -10.78 42.60 -4.60
CA LEU A 339 -10.13 43.89 -4.78
C LEU A 339 -8.77 43.74 -5.49
N HIS A 340 -7.97 42.75 -5.13
CA HIS A 340 -6.69 42.46 -5.79
C HIS A 340 -6.85 42.02 -7.25
N MET A 341 -7.81 41.14 -7.55
CA MET A 341 -8.11 40.72 -8.93
C MET A 341 -8.55 41.91 -9.80
N LEU A 342 -9.33 42.85 -9.24
CA LEU A 342 -9.73 44.07 -9.94
C LEU A 342 -8.56 45.06 -10.09
N GLY A 343 -7.70 45.22 -9.08
CA GLY A 343 -6.53 46.09 -9.15
C GLY A 343 -5.49 45.68 -10.20
N ASN A 344 -5.47 44.41 -10.60
CA ASN A 344 -4.57 43.86 -11.61
C ASN A 344 -5.14 43.89 -13.05
N LEU A 345 -6.31 44.50 -13.26
CA LEU A 345 -6.85 44.77 -14.61
C LEU A 345 -5.88 45.63 -15.42
N ALA A 346 -5.55 45.21 -16.64
CA ALA A 346 -4.64 45.95 -17.52
C ALA A 346 -5.09 47.40 -17.80
N ASN A 347 -6.41 47.62 -17.84
CA ASN A 347 -7.05 48.92 -18.03
C ASN A 347 -7.53 49.56 -16.71
N TRP A 348 -7.02 49.13 -15.55
CA TRP A 348 -7.37 49.74 -14.26
C TRP A 348 -6.84 51.19 -14.17
N PRO A 349 -7.62 52.15 -13.65
CA PRO A 349 -7.18 53.54 -13.52
C PRO A 349 -5.98 53.69 -12.57
N ARG A 350 -4.80 53.93 -13.15
CA ARG A 350 -3.52 54.05 -12.41
C ARG A 350 -3.45 55.20 -11.40
N GLN A 351 -4.31 56.21 -11.55
CA GLN A 351 -4.47 57.34 -10.63
C GLN A 351 -5.63 57.16 -9.64
N THR A 352 -6.06 55.92 -9.38
CA THR A 352 -7.13 55.64 -8.42
C THR A 352 -6.70 54.62 -7.36
N ARG A 353 -6.81 55.02 -6.10
CA ARG A 353 -6.55 54.18 -4.92
C ARG A 353 -7.87 53.84 -4.24
N VAL A 354 -8.08 52.56 -3.96
CA VAL A 354 -9.27 52.04 -3.26
C VAL A 354 -8.81 51.30 -2.01
N GLU A 355 -9.37 51.65 -0.86
CA GLU A 355 -9.11 51.00 0.43
C GLU A 355 -10.41 50.42 1.00
N ILE A 356 -10.39 49.14 1.40
CA ILE A 356 -11.47 48.55 2.20
C ILE A 356 -11.09 48.67 3.68
N ARG A 357 -11.98 49.19 4.53
CA ARG A 357 -11.79 49.35 5.97
C ARG A 357 -12.91 48.66 6.76
N GLN A 358 -12.61 48.15 7.94
CA GLN A 358 -13.59 47.45 8.78
C GLN A 358 -14.37 48.42 9.67
N SER A 359 -15.71 48.36 9.59
CA SER A 359 -16.70 49.01 10.48
C SER A 359 -16.75 50.55 10.51
N THR A 360 -15.61 51.25 10.51
CA THR A 360 -15.52 52.72 10.65
C THR A 360 -14.51 53.33 9.67
N MET A 361 -14.53 54.67 9.52
CA MET A 361 -13.58 55.40 8.67
C MET A 361 -12.13 55.21 9.10
N ASP A 362 -11.84 55.25 10.40
CA ASP A 362 -10.50 55.03 10.96
C ASP A 362 -10.25 53.55 11.34
N GLY A 363 -11.14 52.65 10.90
CA GLY A 363 -11.03 51.23 11.12
C GLY A 363 -9.87 50.58 10.35
N HIS A 364 -9.45 49.40 10.81
CA HIS A 364 -8.35 48.65 10.23
C HIS A 364 -8.53 48.46 8.71
N VAL A 365 -7.49 48.77 7.93
CA VAL A 365 -7.48 48.57 6.47
C VAL A 365 -7.44 47.07 6.18
N LEU A 366 -8.52 46.54 5.62
CA LEU A 366 -8.64 45.14 5.24
C LEU A 366 -7.86 44.86 3.95
N SER A 367 -7.93 45.75 2.96
CA SER A 367 -7.20 45.66 1.68
C SER A 367 -7.01 47.05 1.06
N ALA A 368 -6.03 47.20 0.18
CA ALA A 368 -5.81 48.42 -0.60
C ALA A 368 -5.19 48.12 -1.99
N ILE A 369 -5.62 48.86 -3.01
CA ILE A 369 -5.03 48.84 -4.37
C ILE A 369 -4.75 50.26 -4.86
N GLY A 370 -3.77 50.44 -5.74
CA GLY A 370 -3.33 51.75 -6.28
C GLY A 370 -2.25 52.46 -5.44
N ASP A 371 -1.43 53.31 -6.07
CA ASP A 371 -0.32 54.03 -5.41
C ASP A 371 -0.84 54.84 -4.20
N ALA A 372 -0.11 54.79 -3.07
CA ALA A 372 -0.43 55.57 -1.87
C ALA A 372 -0.48 57.09 -2.12
N ARG A 373 0.18 57.58 -3.17
CA ARG A 373 0.22 58.98 -3.63
C ARG A 373 -0.84 59.30 -4.71
N SER A 374 -1.72 58.36 -5.01
CA SER A 374 -2.85 58.55 -5.93
C SER A 374 -3.73 59.73 -5.51
N PRO A 375 -4.01 60.72 -6.39
CA PRO A 375 -4.81 61.88 -6.04
C PRO A 375 -6.28 61.51 -5.77
N PHE A 376 -6.83 60.54 -6.51
CA PHE A 376 -8.15 60.00 -6.26
C PHE A 376 -8.03 58.82 -5.28
N ARG A 377 -8.53 59.01 -4.05
CA ARG A 377 -8.58 58.00 -2.99
C ARG A 377 -10.03 57.76 -2.58
N HIS A 378 -10.41 56.50 -2.50
CA HIS A 378 -11.76 56.08 -2.11
C HIS A 378 -11.71 55.08 -0.96
N ILE A 379 -12.61 55.24 0.01
CA ILE A 379 -12.70 54.38 1.19
C ILE A 379 -14.04 53.63 1.15
N LEU A 380 -13.94 52.31 1.23
CA LEU A 380 -15.04 51.35 1.28
C LEU A 380 -15.15 50.82 2.71
N ILE A 381 -16.10 51.32 3.49
CA ILE A 381 -16.34 50.83 4.85
C ILE A 381 -17.21 49.57 4.75
N ARG A 382 -16.67 48.44 5.20
CA ARG A 382 -17.39 47.16 5.29
C ARG A 382 -18.23 47.13 6.57
N GLN A 383 -19.52 46.87 6.42
CA GLN A 383 -20.51 46.72 7.50
C GLN A 383 -21.22 45.36 7.37
N ASP A 384 -22.03 44.97 8.36
CA ASP A 384 -22.74 43.69 8.35
C ASP A 384 -23.93 43.67 7.37
N ASP A 385 -24.41 44.85 6.94
CA ASP A 385 -25.48 45.02 5.94
C ASP A 385 -24.98 45.35 4.53
N GLY A 386 -23.65 45.41 4.32
CA GLY A 386 -23.04 45.68 3.02
C GLY A 386 -21.85 46.65 3.11
N TYR A 387 -21.83 47.63 2.20
CA TYR A 387 -20.74 48.57 2.02
C TYR A 387 -21.20 50.01 2.07
N VAL A 388 -20.40 50.88 2.70
CA VAL A 388 -20.57 52.34 2.65
C VAL A 388 -19.38 52.94 1.91
N LEU A 389 -19.65 53.54 0.76
CA LEU A 389 -18.68 54.29 -0.01
C LEU A 389 -18.57 55.71 0.53
N GLN A 390 -17.35 56.10 0.90
CA GLN A 390 -16.96 57.48 1.19
C GLN A 390 -15.82 57.89 0.24
N SER A 391 -16.07 58.92 -0.57
CA SER A 391 -15.14 59.49 -1.54
C SER A 391 -14.91 60.96 -1.19
N SER A 392 -13.68 61.47 -1.39
CA SER A 392 -13.34 62.87 -1.15
C SER A 392 -14.19 63.86 -1.97
N ASP A 393 -14.79 63.40 -3.06
CA ASP A 393 -15.55 64.19 -4.04
C ASP A 393 -17.09 64.09 -3.85
N ALA A 394 -17.56 63.37 -2.82
CA ALA A 394 -18.98 63.05 -2.65
C ALA A 394 -19.58 63.64 -1.36
N GLN A 395 -20.54 64.56 -1.50
CA GLN A 395 -21.24 65.22 -0.38
C GLN A 395 -22.16 64.30 0.45
N SER A 396 -22.32 63.02 0.10
CA SER A 396 -23.10 62.06 0.88
C SER A 396 -22.54 60.64 0.74
N PRO A 397 -22.44 59.87 1.84
CA PRO A 397 -21.98 58.49 1.80
C PRO A 397 -23.01 57.61 1.07
N ARG A 398 -22.56 56.77 0.14
CA ARG A 398 -23.45 55.86 -0.63
C ARG A 398 -23.41 54.45 -0.03
N LYS A 399 -24.55 53.98 0.48
CA LYS A 399 -24.74 52.57 0.87
C LYS A 399 -24.94 51.69 -0.38
N SER A 400 -24.34 50.51 -0.35
CA SER A 400 -24.46 49.43 -1.34
C SER A 400 -24.57 48.09 -0.59
N LYS A 401 -25.17 47.08 -1.24
CA LYS A 401 -25.34 45.74 -0.63
C LYS A 401 -24.15 44.81 -0.89
N ASP A 402 -23.37 45.07 -1.93
CA ASP A 402 -22.29 44.22 -2.42
C ASP A 402 -21.06 45.03 -2.84
N LEU A 403 -19.89 44.38 -2.83
CA LEU A 403 -18.61 45.01 -3.17
C LEU A 403 -18.57 45.49 -4.63
N TYR A 404 -19.09 44.69 -5.56
CA TYR A 404 -18.97 44.93 -7.01
C TYR A 404 -19.75 46.17 -7.45
N SER A 405 -21.01 46.34 -7.03
CA SER A 405 -21.79 47.56 -7.29
C SER A 405 -21.10 48.78 -6.68
N THR A 406 -20.49 48.64 -5.50
CA THR A 406 -19.77 49.76 -4.85
C THR A 406 -18.55 50.19 -5.67
N ILE A 407 -17.80 49.24 -6.23
CA ILE A 407 -16.67 49.52 -7.12
C ILE A 407 -17.15 50.04 -8.49
N TRP A 408 -18.28 49.57 -9.02
CA TRP A 408 -18.86 50.12 -10.25
C TRP A 408 -19.26 51.60 -10.08
N PHE A 409 -19.86 51.96 -8.94
CA PHE A 409 -20.16 53.36 -8.61
C PHE A 409 -18.93 54.25 -8.46
N LEU A 410 -17.74 53.69 -8.17
CA LEU A 410 -16.47 54.43 -8.13
C LEU A 410 -15.89 54.73 -9.52
N LEU A 411 -16.06 53.82 -10.47
CA LEU A 411 -15.50 53.98 -11.81
C LEU A 411 -16.25 55.08 -12.57
N SER A 412 -15.52 55.97 -13.23
CA SER A 412 -16.09 56.98 -14.14
C SER A 412 -16.66 56.33 -15.41
N PRO A 413 -17.55 56.98 -16.17
CA PRO A 413 -18.10 56.41 -17.41
C PRO A 413 -17.02 55.98 -18.41
N GLY A 414 -15.95 56.78 -18.57
CA GLY A 414 -14.81 56.43 -19.43
C GLY A 414 -14.04 55.21 -18.92
N HIS A 415 -13.81 55.07 -17.61
CA HIS A 415 -13.16 53.88 -17.05
C HIS A 415 -14.04 52.63 -17.18
N ARG A 416 -15.37 52.75 -17.05
CA ARG A 416 -16.31 51.64 -17.29
C ARG A 416 -16.24 51.16 -18.75
N GLN A 417 -16.18 52.09 -19.71
CA GLN A 417 -16.06 51.77 -21.12
C GLN A 417 -14.71 51.12 -21.45
N LEU A 418 -13.59 51.61 -20.90
CA LEU A 418 -12.26 51.01 -21.04
C LEU A 418 -12.13 49.61 -20.43
N LEU A 419 -13.00 49.27 -19.47
CA LEU A 419 -13.09 47.94 -18.87
C LEU A 419 -14.08 47.02 -19.59
N GLY A 420 -14.88 47.52 -20.54
CA GLY A 420 -15.94 46.77 -21.21
C GLY A 420 -17.19 46.52 -20.35
N VAL A 421 -17.38 47.30 -19.28
CA VAL A 421 -18.41 47.06 -18.25
C VAL A 421 -19.48 48.14 -18.31
N THR A 422 -20.23 48.16 -19.40
CA THR A 422 -21.15 49.26 -19.75
C THR A 422 -22.57 49.11 -19.21
N GLU A 423 -23.18 47.92 -19.23
CA GLU A 423 -24.65 47.79 -19.11
C GLU A 423 -25.15 47.17 -17.78
N ASP A 424 -24.64 46.02 -17.31
CA ASP A 424 -25.16 45.35 -16.08
C ASP A 424 -24.50 45.75 -14.74
N GLY A 425 -23.94 46.95 -14.65
CA GLY A 425 -23.49 47.53 -13.38
C GLY A 425 -22.47 46.69 -12.59
N GLY A 426 -22.75 46.48 -11.30
CA GLY A 426 -21.95 45.62 -10.43
C GLY A 426 -22.00 44.13 -10.80
N ALA A 427 -23.11 43.65 -11.39
CA ALA A 427 -23.24 42.25 -11.80
C ALA A 427 -22.28 41.91 -12.94
N ALA A 428 -22.05 42.82 -13.89
CA ALA A 428 -21.02 42.65 -14.92
C ALA A 428 -19.59 42.59 -14.35
N LEU A 429 -19.25 43.39 -13.31
CA LEU A 429 -17.96 43.23 -12.61
C LEU A 429 -17.85 41.86 -11.92
N GLN A 430 -18.93 41.40 -11.27
CA GLN A 430 -18.95 40.08 -10.62
C GLN A 430 -18.81 38.95 -11.63
N GLN A 431 -19.51 39.02 -12.77
CA GLN A 431 -19.40 38.04 -13.84
C GLN A 431 -18.02 38.05 -14.49
N TRP A 432 -17.40 39.23 -14.67
CA TRP A 432 -16.03 39.35 -15.16
C TRP A 432 -15.01 38.71 -14.20
N VAL A 433 -15.08 39.00 -12.90
CA VAL A 433 -14.20 38.37 -11.90
C VAL A 433 -14.43 36.86 -11.81
N ARG A 434 -15.68 36.39 -11.95
CA ARG A 434 -16.04 34.96 -12.04
C ARG A 434 -15.57 34.27 -13.34
N ALA A 435 -15.17 35.03 -14.36
CA ALA A 435 -14.67 34.53 -15.64
C ALA A 435 -13.14 34.59 -15.78
N GLN A 436 -12.44 35.28 -14.87
CA GLN A 436 -10.98 35.27 -14.83
C GLN A 436 -10.43 33.96 -14.23
N PRO A 437 -9.20 33.54 -14.63
CA PRO A 437 -8.49 32.50 -13.91
C PRO A 437 -8.24 32.93 -12.46
N LEU A 438 -8.49 32.03 -11.52
CA LEU A 438 -8.26 32.28 -10.10
C LEU A 438 -6.75 32.38 -9.80
N PRO A 439 -6.31 33.33 -8.95
CA PRO A 439 -4.92 33.41 -8.50
C PRO A 439 -4.45 32.12 -7.81
N SER A 440 -3.15 31.82 -7.91
CA SER A 440 -2.58 30.62 -7.29
C SER A 440 -2.80 30.61 -5.77
N ARG A 441 -2.91 29.42 -5.16
CA ARG A 441 -3.10 29.31 -3.69
C ARG A 441 -1.96 29.98 -2.90
N GLN A 442 -0.76 30.08 -3.48
CA GLN A 442 0.35 30.86 -2.92
C GLN A 442 0.03 32.36 -2.95
N THR A 443 -0.34 32.91 -4.11
CA THR A 443 -0.72 34.33 -4.27
C THR A 443 -1.87 34.73 -3.35
N VAL A 444 -2.89 33.86 -3.20
CA VAL A 444 -3.98 34.07 -2.23
C VAL A 444 -3.44 34.04 -0.79
N SER A 445 -2.53 33.11 -0.48
CA SER A 445 -1.92 33.01 0.85
C SER A 445 -1.08 34.24 1.24
N GLU A 446 -0.35 34.81 0.28
CA GLU A 446 0.46 36.02 0.45
C GLU A 446 -0.44 37.25 0.65
N LEU A 447 -1.45 37.42 -0.21
CA LEU A 447 -2.44 38.51 -0.13
C LEU A 447 -3.21 38.52 1.21
N LEU A 448 -3.50 37.35 1.78
CA LEU A 448 -4.23 37.21 3.04
C LEU A 448 -3.34 37.32 4.28
N GLY A 449 -2.06 37.70 4.12
CA GLY A 449 -1.11 37.91 5.19
C GLY A 449 -0.80 36.65 5.99
N MET A 450 -0.99 35.46 5.41
CA MET A 450 -0.71 34.21 6.09
C MET A 450 0.80 34.01 6.18
N ALA A 451 1.33 33.87 7.40
CA ALA A 451 2.73 33.58 7.59
C ALA A 451 3.17 32.39 6.71
N PRO A 452 4.33 32.47 6.02
CA PRO A 452 4.89 31.29 5.39
C PRO A 452 5.10 30.24 6.49
N LEU A 453 4.50 29.07 6.33
CA LEU A 453 4.89 27.93 7.16
C LEU A 453 6.36 27.67 6.84
N ALA A 454 7.19 27.48 7.86
CA ALA A 454 8.60 27.10 7.70
C ALA A 454 8.69 25.66 7.16
N VAL A 455 8.44 25.57 5.86
CA VAL A 455 8.50 24.40 5.01
C VAL A 455 9.30 24.90 3.81
N THR A 456 10.46 24.31 3.56
CA THR A 456 11.13 24.43 2.27
C THR A 456 10.20 23.81 1.24
N VAL A 457 9.50 24.66 0.49
CA VAL A 457 8.57 24.26 -0.57
C VAL A 457 9.32 24.24 -1.89
N ASP A 458 8.93 23.30 -2.73
CA ASP A 458 9.19 23.32 -4.17
C ASP A 458 7.86 23.40 -4.95
N PRO A 459 7.81 24.09 -6.10
CA PRO A 459 6.60 24.19 -6.92
C PRO A 459 5.96 22.84 -7.29
N ALA A 460 6.68 21.72 -7.29
CA ALA A 460 6.13 20.39 -7.56
C ALA A 460 5.07 19.90 -6.53
N THR A 461 4.95 20.53 -5.36
CA THR A 461 4.07 20.07 -4.26
C THR A 461 2.76 20.86 -4.10
N ALA A 462 2.38 21.66 -5.10
CA ALA A 462 1.15 22.47 -5.08
C ALA A 462 -0.16 21.67 -5.30
N GLN A 463 -0.07 20.41 -5.75
CA GLN A 463 -1.19 19.48 -5.87
C GLN A 463 -0.87 18.18 -5.10
N HIS A 464 -1.89 17.39 -4.75
CA HIS A 464 -1.79 16.22 -3.85
C HIS A 464 -1.45 16.51 -2.36
N ARG A 465 -2.07 17.54 -1.76
CA ARG A 465 -2.18 17.63 -0.28
C ARG A 465 -3.15 16.59 0.31
N GLN A 466 -2.81 15.32 0.20
CA GLN A 466 -3.33 14.27 1.08
C GLN A 466 -2.50 12.98 1.02
N LYS A 467 -1.58 12.82 1.98
CA LYS A 467 -1.14 11.53 2.57
C LYS A 467 -0.24 11.84 3.77
N GLY A 468 -0.74 11.57 4.98
CA GLY A 468 -0.05 11.88 6.23
C GLY A 468 0.96 10.81 6.62
N GLN A 469 2.21 10.92 6.16
CA GLN A 469 3.36 10.33 6.85
C GLN A 469 4.38 11.44 7.17
N LEU A 470 4.95 11.40 8.38
CA LEU A 470 6.02 12.31 8.76
C LEU A 470 7.39 11.70 8.50
N ARG A 471 8.29 12.57 8.05
CA ARG A 471 9.75 12.43 8.12
C ARG A 471 10.22 11.76 9.43
N GLY A 472 11.06 10.73 9.29
CA GLY A 472 12.38 10.78 9.93
C GLY A 472 13.23 11.84 9.21
N GLY A 473 14.20 12.46 9.91
CA GLY A 473 15.00 13.54 9.36
C GLY A 473 15.93 13.11 8.21
N GLY A 474 16.13 14.00 7.26
CA GLY A 474 16.91 13.81 6.03
C GLY A 474 16.48 14.84 4.99
N ASP A 475 17.43 15.50 4.32
CA ASP A 475 17.19 16.76 3.60
C ASP A 475 16.61 16.60 2.19
N ASN A 476 16.85 17.58 1.32
CA ASN A 476 16.43 17.69 -0.09
C ASN A 476 15.02 18.23 -0.37
N ASN A 477 14.95 19.57 -0.37
CA ASN A 477 14.40 20.31 -1.52
C ASN A 477 15.45 20.23 -2.68
N PRO A 478 15.13 20.51 -3.96
CA PRO A 478 14.15 19.77 -4.73
C PRO A 478 14.53 19.58 -6.21
N THR A 479 14.85 18.37 -6.64
CA THR A 479 14.68 17.99 -8.06
C THR A 479 14.61 16.48 -8.14
N SER A 480 13.46 15.94 -8.52
CA SER A 480 13.28 14.49 -8.63
C SER A 480 12.02 14.11 -9.41
N THR A 481 12.06 13.36 -10.53
CA THR A 481 13.21 12.74 -11.19
C THR A 481 14.17 12.04 -10.23
N ARG A 482 13.65 11.38 -9.17
CA ARG A 482 14.52 10.58 -8.28
C ARG A 482 15.21 9.62 -9.21
N SER A 483 16.54 9.69 -9.24
CA SER A 483 17.28 8.72 -10.03
C SER A 483 16.90 7.34 -9.50
N VAL A 484 17.00 6.32 -10.35
CA VAL A 484 16.68 4.97 -9.91
C VAL A 484 17.52 4.62 -8.66
N ALA A 485 18.76 5.14 -8.59
CA ALA A 485 19.64 5.07 -7.42
C ALA A 485 19.06 5.69 -6.14
N ASP A 486 18.38 6.85 -6.20
CA ASP A 486 17.87 7.50 -4.98
C ASP A 486 16.76 6.69 -4.31
N ARG A 487 15.87 6.09 -5.12
CA ARG A 487 14.83 5.15 -4.63
C ARG A 487 15.44 3.82 -4.15
N VAL A 488 16.52 3.36 -4.78
CA VAL A 488 17.30 2.21 -4.27
C VAL A 488 17.94 2.57 -2.92
N ARG A 489 18.49 3.77 -2.73
CA ARG A 489 19.03 4.24 -1.43
C ARG A 489 17.95 4.43 -0.36
N ASP A 490 16.73 4.88 -0.71
CA ASP A 490 15.60 4.92 0.24
C ASP A 490 15.24 3.52 0.77
N LEU A 491 15.26 2.50 -0.11
CA LEU A 491 14.99 1.10 0.24
C LEU A 491 16.16 0.43 0.97
N TYR A 492 17.39 0.73 0.56
CA TYR A 492 18.62 0.10 1.00
C TYR A 492 19.65 1.17 1.43
N PRO A 493 19.50 1.83 2.60
CA PRO A 493 20.32 2.98 3.01
C PRO A 493 21.79 2.67 3.31
N HIS A 494 22.20 1.42 3.09
CA HIS A 494 23.48 0.85 3.48
C HIS A 494 24.23 0.21 2.30
N LEU A 495 23.65 0.16 1.09
CA LEU A 495 24.37 -0.28 -0.11
C LEU A 495 25.38 0.80 -0.54
N PRO A 496 26.62 0.44 -0.91
CA PRO A 496 27.56 1.35 -1.54
C PRO A 496 27.10 1.72 -2.96
N ASP A 497 27.52 2.88 -3.47
CA ASP A 497 27.05 3.41 -4.75
C ASP A 497 27.38 2.52 -5.97
N GLU A 498 28.43 1.70 -5.88
CA GLU A 498 28.76 0.68 -6.88
C GLU A 498 27.69 -0.43 -6.94
N GLU A 499 27.26 -0.96 -5.80
CA GLU A 499 26.17 -1.95 -5.72
C GLU A 499 24.81 -1.35 -6.03
N VAL A 500 24.55 -0.09 -5.65
CA VAL A 500 23.35 0.64 -6.09
C VAL A 500 23.31 0.71 -7.61
N THR A 501 24.45 0.97 -8.26
CA THR A 501 24.55 0.98 -9.73
C THR A 501 24.34 -0.41 -10.32
N ALA A 502 24.99 -1.45 -9.76
CA ALA A 502 24.81 -2.85 -10.17
C ALA A 502 23.34 -3.29 -10.08
N PHE A 503 22.68 -3.01 -8.95
CA PHE A 503 21.27 -3.32 -8.71
C PHE A 503 20.35 -2.72 -9.78
N ILE A 504 20.62 -1.49 -10.22
CA ILE A 504 19.89 -0.83 -11.31
C ILE A 504 20.09 -1.58 -12.63
N THR A 505 21.35 -1.84 -13.00
CA THR A 505 21.69 -2.50 -14.27
C THR A 505 21.23 -3.96 -14.35
N GLU A 506 21.21 -4.68 -13.22
CA GLU A 506 20.89 -6.11 -13.19
C GLU A 506 19.43 -6.41 -12.88
N ARG A 507 18.82 -5.70 -11.91
CA ARG A 507 17.51 -6.07 -11.33
C ARG A 507 16.38 -5.16 -11.78
N LEU A 508 16.68 -3.95 -12.27
CA LEU A 508 15.68 -2.95 -12.66
C LEU A 508 15.51 -2.79 -14.18
N LYS A 509 16.56 -3.06 -14.97
CA LYS A 509 16.56 -3.33 -16.43
C LYS A 509 15.48 -2.60 -17.26
N SER A 510 14.30 -3.21 -17.46
CA SER A 510 13.26 -2.76 -18.39
C SER A 510 12.07 -2.04 -17.76
N ASP A 511 11.87 -2.16 -16.44
CA ASP A 511 10.87 -1.37 -15.69
C ASP A 511 11.41 -1.05 -14.29
N PRO A 512 12.28 -0.03 -14.16
CA PRO A 512 12.78 0.39 -12.87
C PRO A 512 11.68 0.90 -11.94
N SER A 513 10.65 1.54 -12.52
CA SER A 513 9.61 2.25 -11.74
C SER A 513 8.63 1.30 -11.06
N GLY A 514 8.16 0.27 -11.76
CA GLY A 514 7.23 -0.73 -11.25
C GLY A 514 7.89 -1.77 -10.35
N VAL A 515 9.16 -2.13 -10.60
CA VAL A 515 9.91 -3.01 -9.67
C VAL A 515 10.22 -2.28 -8.36
N LEU A 516 10.66 -1.01 -8.41
CA LEU A 516 10.84 -0.22 -7.18
C LEU A 516 9.52 -0.01 -6.42
N LEU A 517 8.42 0.30 -7.12
CA LEU A 517 7.11 0.46 -6.48
C LEU A 517 6.63 -0.84 -5.81
N ARG A 518 6.97 -2.00 -6.37
CA ARG A 518 6.70 -3.31 -5.76
C ARG A 518 7.49 -3.50 -4.47
N LEU A 519 8.80 -3.22 -4.50
CA LEU A 519 9.70 -3.31 -3.35
C LEU A 519 9.33 -2.32 -2.23
N GLU A 520 8.97 -1.08 -2.57
CA GLU A 520 8.45 -0.07 -1.64
C GLU A 520 7.16 -0.55 -0.94
N LYS A 521 6.24 -1.15 -1.70
CA LYS A 521 4.99 -1.73 -1.16
C LYS A 521 5.27 -2.96 -0.29
N GLU A 522 6.20 -3.82 -0.71
CA GLU A 522 6.59 -5.02 0.03
C GLU A 522 7.21 -4.64 1.38
N PHE A 523 8.16 -3.72 1.41
CA PHE A 523 8.76 -3.23 2.66
C PHE A 523 7.75 -2.54 3.58
N ALA A 524 6.85 -1.71 3.03
CA ALA A 524 5.77 -1.11 3.79
C ALA A 524 4.81 -2.15 4.39
N THR A 525 4.60 -3.27 3.69
CA THR A 525 3.80 -4.41 4.17
C THR A 525 4.53 -5.14 5.31
N LEU A 526 5.79 -5.52 5.12
CA LEU A 526 6.65 -6.15 6.14
C LEU A 526 6.67 -5.33 7.45
N ARG A 527 6.86 -4.02 7.34
CA ARG A 527 6.88 -3.12 8.50
C ARG A 527 5.54 -3.07 9.25
N ASN A 528 4.42 -3.21 8.53
CA ASN A 528 3.09 -3.25 9.14
C ASN A 528 2.80 -4.62 9.78
N GLU A 529 3.16 -5.72 9.14
CA GLU A 529 3.03 -7.09 9.67
C GLU A 529 3.84 -7.25 10.98
N LEU A 530 5.09 -6.79 10.98
CA LEU A 530 5.92 -6.77 12.19
C LEU A 530 5.34 -5.84 13.27
N ALA A 531 4.83 -4.66 12.92
CA ALA A 531 4.21 -3.76 13.91
C ALA A 531 2.97 -4.37 14.58
N ILE A 532 2.17 -5.14 13.84
CA ILE A 532 1.02 -5.90 14.37
C ILE A 532 1.52 -7.03 15.29
N TRP A 533 2.47 -7.84 14.83
CA TRP A 533 3.03 -8.96 15.62
C TRP A 533 3.72 -8.53 16.93
N ASN A 534 4.32 -7.33 16.96
CA ASN A 534 4.85 -6.73 18.19
C ASN A 534 3.75 -6.30 19.18
N ALA A 535 2.56 -5.92 18.69
CA ALA A 535 1.42 -5.55 19.52
C ALA A 535 0.65 -6.79 20.02
N ASP A 536 0.43 -7.78 19.16
CA ASP A 536 -0.28 -9.02 19.50
C ASP A 536 0.48 -9.83 20.57
N GLY A 537 1.81 -9.74 20.59
CA GLY A 537 2.66 -10.35 21.62
C GLY A 537 2.41 -9.86 23.06
N ALA A 538 1.69 -8.75 23.24
CA ALA A 538 1.25 -8.27 24.56
C ALA A 538 -0.13 -8.81 24.98
N SER A 539 -0.84 -9.52 24.09
CA SER A 539 -2.25 -9.90 24.27
C SER A 539 -2.47 -11.41 24.47
N SER A 540 -1.46 -12.25 24.26
CA SER A 540 -1.59 -13.71 24.32
C SER A 540 -1.53 -14.26 25.75
N HIS A 541 -2.56 -13.99 26.56
CA HIS A 541 -2.80 -14.75 27.79
C HIS A 541 -3.27 -16.18 27.46
N THR A 542 -2.39 -17.17 27.59
CA THR A 542 -2.81 -18.53 27.92
C THR A 542 -3.40 -18.55 29.33
N GLN A 543 -4.37 -19.43 29.57
CA GLN A 543 -5.06 -19.55 30.85
C GLN A 543 -4.20 -20.30 31.89
N THR A 544 -3.20 -19.63 32.44
CA THR A 544 -2.33 -20.14 33.52
C THR A 544 -2.24 -19.12 34.64
N SER A 545 -2.60 -19.54 35.85
CA SER A 545 -3.02 -18.65 36.95
C SER A 545 -1.89 -18.12 37.84
N GLU A 546 -0.84 -17.52 37.27
CA GLU A 546 0.19 -16.80 38.05
C GLU A 546 0.40 -15.36 37.54
N PRO A 547 0.67 -14.39 38.45
CA PRO A 547 0.85 -12.98 38.10
C PRO A 547 2.30 -12.70 37.65
N GLU A 548 2.65 -13.11 36.43
CA GLU A 548 3.91 -12.67 35.81
C GLU A 548 3.98 -11.13 35.77
N GLY A 549 5.04 -10.57 36.36
CA GLY A 549 5.17 -9.14 36.60
C GLY A 549 5.30 -8.30 35.32
N ALA A 550 4.83 -7.05 35.37
CA ALA A 550 4.80 -6.15 34.21
C ALA A 550 6.16 -5.86 33.55
N SER A 551 7.28 -6.19 34.21
CA SER A 551 8.62 -6.18 33.61
C SER A 551 8.77 -7.23 32.51
N THR A 552 8.29 -8.47 32.71
CA THR A 552 8.47 -9.55 31.74
C THR A 552 7.71 -9.28 30.44
N LEU A 553 6.55 -8.61 30.52
CA LEU A 553 5.80 -8.15 29.35
C LEU A 553 6.56 -7.06 28.57
N ALA A 554 7.28 -6.16 29.25
CA ALA A 554 8.11 -5.15 28.61
C ALA A 554 9.36 -5.77 27.96
N GLU A 555 10.00 -6.73 28.63
CA GLU A 555 11.17 -7.47 28.15
C GLU A 555 10.81 -8.33 26.93
N ARG A 556 9.72 -9.12 26.99
CA ARG A 556 9.19 -9.92 25.87
C ARG A 556 8.79 -9.06 24.67
N ARG A 557 8.30 -7.84 24.91
CA ARG A 557 8.06 -6.86 23.84
C ARG A 557 9.37 -6.34 23.25
N GLN A 558 10.35 -5.98 24.07
CA GLN A 558 11.64 -5.49 23.60
C GLN A 558 12.38 -6.55 22.77
N ALA A 559 12.33 -7.82 23.19
CA ALA A 559 12.80 -8.98 22.44
C ALA A 559 12.22 -9.04 21.01
N ARG A 560 10.88 -8.99 20.89
CA ARG A 560 10.18 -8.94 19.59
C ARG A 560 10.53 -7.70 18.76
N GLU A 561 10.68 -6.53 19.40
CA GLU A 561 11.07 -5.29 18.72
C GLU A 561 12.51 -5.38 18.17
N LYS A 562 13.47 -6.00 18.89
CA LYS A 562 14.82 -6.32 18.38
C LYS A 562 14.77 -7.27 17.17
N PHE A 563 14.01 -8.36 17.26
CA PHE A 563 13.85 -9.34 16.18
C PHE A 563 13.27 -8.69 14.92
N SER A 564 12.22 -7.88 15.11
CA SER A 564 11.58 -7.09 14.04
C SER A 564 12.51 -6.07 13.42
N ALA A 565 13.37 -5.43 14.20
CA ALA A 565 14.39 -4.51 13.69
C ALA A 565 15.42 -5.26 12.84
N LYS A 566 15.91 -6.43 13.29
CA LYS A 566 16.88 -7.22 12.52
C LYS A 566 16.30 -7.78 11.21
N LEU A 567 15.01 -8.17 11.20
CA LEU A 567 14.31 -8.56 9.96
C LEU A 567 14.17 -7.39 8.97
N GLN A 568 13.87 -6.17 9.44
CA GLN A 568 13.85 -4.97 8.60
C GLN A 568 15.25 -4.64 8.06
N ASP A 569 16.25 -4.62 8.93
CA ASP A 569 17.66 -4.36 8.58
C ASP A 569 18.15 -5.32 7.48
N ILE A 570 17.83 -6.61 7.60
CA ILE A 570 18.19 -7.63 6.60
C ILE A 570 17.41 -7.44 5.30
N TRP A 571 16.10 -7.16 5.34
CA TRP A 571 15.33 -6.80 4.14
C TRP A 571 15.96 -5.59 3.42
N GLN A 572 16.43 -4.60 4.18
CA GLN A 572 17.16 -3.42 3.67
C GLN A 572 18.66 -3.67 3.38
N ARG A 573 19.12 -4.92 3.35
CA ARG A 573 20.51 -5.32 3.04
C ARG A 573 21.59 -4.61 3.88
N LYS A 574 21.23 -4.24 5.11
CA LYS A 574 22.18 -3.69 6.06
C LYS A 574 23.13 -4.82 6.50
N SER A 575 24.42 -4.65 6.25
CA SER A 575 25.43 -5.67 6.56
C SER A 575 25.45 -6.03 8.05
N VAL A 576 25.22 -7.31 8.36
CA VAL A 576 25.35 -7.87 9.73
C VAL A 576 26.15 -9.18 9.71
N SER A 577 27.30 -9.18 9.01
CA SER A 577 28.38 -10.14 9.27
C SER A 577 29.31 -9.57 10.33
N ARG A 578 29.61 -10.37 11.36
CA ARG A 578 30.60 -10.06 12.40
C ARG A 578 32.02 -10.54 12.02
N TRP A 579 32.15 -11.26 10.89
CA TRP A 579 33.31 -12.08 10.56
C TRP A 579 33.87 -11.89 9.14
N GLY A 580 33.27 -11.01 8.33
CA GLY A 580 33.95 -10.42 7.16
C GLY A 580 33.61 -10.99 5.77
N GLU A 581 32.83 -12.06 5.68
CA GLU A 581 32.33 -12.60 4.41
C GLU A 581 30.79 -12.75 4.42
N GLY A 582 30.15 -12.53 3.26
CA GLY A 582 28.75 -12.88 2.95
C GLY A 582 27.64 -11.92 3.42
N ASP A 583 26.94 -11.28 2.49
CA ASP A 583 25.79 -10.37 2.73
C ASP A 583 24.44 -11.07 2.96
N TYR A 584 24.48 -12.38 3.23
CA TYR A 584 23.34 -13.29 3.08
C TYR A 584 22.94 -14.05 4.36
N TYR A 585 23.45 -13.60 5.52
CA TYR A 585 23.42 -14.28 6.81
C TYR A 585 22.38 -13.71 7.80
N PHE A 586 21.50 -14.56 8.33
CA PHE A 586 20.61 -14.23 9.45
C PHE A 586 20.74 -15.23 10.62
N SER A 587 21.66 -14.96 11.56
CA SER A 587 21.61 -15.58 12.90
C SER A 587 20.87 -14.72 13.93
N HIS A 588 20.00 -15.32 14.73
CA HIS A 588 19.40 -14.68 15.91
C HIS A 588 19.08 -15.66 17.05
N TYR A 589 19.34 -15.21 18.28
CA TYR A 589 18.85 -15.88 19.48
C TYR A 589 17.44 -15.37 19.81
N VAL A 590 16.46 -16.27 19.88
CA VAL A 590 15.04 -15.94 20.10
C VAL A 590 14.76 -15.89 21.61
N ASP A 591 14.77 -14.67 22.16
CA ASP A 591 14.51 -14.33 23.56
C ASP A 591 13.00 -14.12 23.88
N PHE A 592 12.09 -14.66 23.07
CA PHE A 592 10.63 -14.48 23.23
C PHE A 592 9.79 -15.75 23.02
N SER A 593 8.67 -15.82 23.74
CA SER A 593 7.62 -16.84 23.59
C SER A 593 6.58 -16.46 22.52
N GLY A 594 6.02 -17.46 21.84
CA GLY A 594 4.90 -17.33 20.91
C GLY A 594 5.23 -17.76 19.48
N GLU A 595 4.29 -17.57 18.56
CA GLU A 595 4.54 -17.78 17.12
C GLU A 595 5.49 -16.72 16.57
N LEU A 596 6.42 -17.12 15.71
CA LEU A 596 7.19 -16.19 14.87
C LEU A 596 6.24 -15.45 13.90
N PRO A 597 6.63 -14.27 13.39
CA PRO A 597 5.76 -13.47 12.53
C PRO A 597 5.52 -14.18 11.19
N ARG A 598 4.30 -14.06 10.66
CA ARG A 598 3.97 -14.48 9.30
C ARG A 598 4.23 -13.28 8.38
N LEU A 599 5.07 -13.45 7.36
CA LEU A 599 5.58 -12.34 6.53
C LEU A 599 5.18 -12.55 5.06
N SER A 600 4.56 -11.55 4.45
CA SER A 600 4.25 -11.55 3.01
C SER A 600 5.45 -11.17 2.13
N ALA A 601 6.51 -10.62 2.72
CA ALA A 601 7.75 -10.25 2.04
C ALA A 601 8.67 -11.47 1.81
N ARG A 602 9.49 -11.41 0.75
CA ARG A 602 10.39 -12.52 0.36
C ARG A 602 11.85 -12.17 0.56
N PHE A 603 12.56 -13.02 1.30
CA PHE A 603 13.97 -12.84 1.64
C PHE A 603 14.86 -13.53 0.59
N GLU A 604 14.73 -13.13 -0.68
CA GLU A 604 15.29 -13.83 -1.86
C GLU A 604 16.83 -13.89 -1.93
N TYR A 605 17.53 -13.12 -1.10
CA TYR A 605 19.00 -13.07 -1.04
C TYR A 605 19.53 -13.68 0.28
N VAL A 606 18.67 -14.11 1.21
CA VAL A 606 19.13 -14.78 2.44
C VAL A 606 19.44 -16.24 2.11
N ALA A 607 20.73 -16.59 2.20
CA ALA A 607 21.25 -17.91 1.94
C ALA A 607 21.50 -18.71 3.23
N GLU A 608 21.65 -18.04 4.38
CA GLU A 608 21.85 -18.70 5.67
C GLU A 608 20.89 -18.14 6.73
N LEU A 609 20.18 -19.05 7.40
CA LEU A 609 19.20 -18.75 8.45
C LEU A 609 19.51 -19.61 9.67
N ILE A 610 19.93 -19.00 10.77
CA ILE A 610 20.16 -19.66 12.07
C ILE A 610 19.26 -19.04 13.13
N LEU A 611 18.39 -19.85 13.74
CA LEU A 611 17.55 -19.46 14.85
C LEU A 611 17.79 -20.39 16.04
N THR A 612 18.04 -19.82 17.21
CA THR A 612 18.34 -20.58 18.44
C THR A 612 17.47 -20.08 19.59
N ALA A 613 16.84 -20.98 20.35
CA ALA A 613 16.13 -20.67 21.59
C ALA A 613 16.50 -21.70 22.67
N ASN A 614 16.77 -21.25 23.89
CA ASN A 614 16.98 -22.16 25.03
C ASN A 614 15.67 -22.53 25.76
N GLU A 615 14.61 -21.74 25.57
CA GLU A 615 13.35 -21.84 26.31
C GLU A 615 12.20 -22.36 25.43
N PRO A 616 11.40 -23.36 25.87
CA PRO A 616 10.37 -24.01 25.07
C PRO A 616 9.09 -23.17 24.93
N GLY A 617 9.21 -21.97 24.35
CA GLY A 617 8.11 -21.02 24.14
C GLY A 617 7.92 -20.54 22.70
N ALA A 618 8.97 -20.56 21.86
CA ALA A 618 8.90 -20.10 20.47
C ALA A 618 8.31 -21.19 19.55
N ARG A 619 7.47 -20.79 18.58
CA ARG A 619 6.88 -21.68 17.55
C ARG A 619 7.17 -21.15 16.14
N ILE A 620 7.69 -22.01 15.25
CA ILE A 620 8.16 -21.58 13.92
C ILE A 620 7.02 -21.10 13.00
N GLY A 621 5.82 -21.70 13.10
CA GLY A 621 4.68 -21.36 12.24
C GLY A 621 5.01 -21.45 10.74
N ALA A 622 4.52 -20.48 9.96
CA ALA A 622 4.79 -20.34 8.53
C ALA A 622 6.01 -19.46 8.21
N PHE A 623 6.87 -19.15 9.19
CA PHE A 623 7.97 -18.19 9.05
C PHE A 623 8.97 -18.56 7.94
N LEU A 624 9.22 -19.85 7.72
CA LEU A 624 10.20 -20.35 6.74
C LEU A 624 9.73 -20.21 5.29
N ASP A 625 8.43 -20.06 5.04
CA ASP A 625 7.88 -19.92 3.68
C ASP A 625 8.33 -18.61 3.00
N SER A 626 8.77 -17.62 3.79
CA SER A 626 9.28 -16.32 3.33
C SER A 626 10.74 -16.37 2.82
N PHE A 627 11.46 -17.49 2.97
CA PHE A 627 12.90 -17.61 2.70
C PHE A 627 13.21 -18.70 1.63
N PRO A 628 12.97 -18.41 0.33
CA PRO A 628 12.94 -19.43 -0.72
C PRO A 628 14.32 -19.96 -1.18
N ASN A 629 15.42 -19.26 -0.85
CA ASN A 629 16.74 -19.48 -1.46
C ASN A 629 17.82 -19.89 -0.44
N ILE A 630 17.42 -20.40 0.74
CA ILE A 630 18.35 -20.85 1.77
C ILE A 630 19.21 -22.02 1.26
N GLN A 631 20.51 -21.92 1.55
CA GLN A 631 21.54 -22.95 1.41
C GLN A 631 21.86 -23.63 2.75
N TYR A 632 21.75 -22.88 3.86
CA TYR A 632 22.08 -23.32 5.23
C TYR A 632 20.94 -22.96 6.18
N LEU A 633 20.17 -23.95 6.66
CA LEU A 633 19.08 -23.76 7.61
C LEU A 633 19.43 -24.39 8.96
N GLY A 634 19.64 -23.56 9.98
CA GLY A 634 19.75 -23.95 11.38
C GLY A 634 18.53 -23.49 12.19
N VAL A 635 17.83 -24.42 12.83
CA VAL A 635 16.82 -24.13 13.85
C VAL A 635 17.11 -25.00 15.06
N VAL A 636 17.26 -24.39 16.23
CA VAL A 636 17.62 -25.08 17.48
C VAL A 636 16.67 -24.66 18.59
N GLY A 637 15.97 -25.62 19.20
CA GLY A 637 15.08 -25.43 20.35
C GLY A 637 13.75 -24.70 20.06
N ILE A 638 13.48 -24.30 18.81
CA ILE A 638 12.21 -23.68 18.42
C ILE A 638 11.19 -24.76 18.02
N LYS A 639 10.03 -24.74 18.66
CA LYS A 639 9.01 -25.78 18.52
C LYS A 639 8.35 -25.76 17.14
N MET A 640 8.20 -26.95 16.56
CA MET A 640 7.45 -27.19 15.33
C MET A 640 6.19 -28.01 15.63
N GLU A 641 5.08 -27.69 14.95
CA GLU A 641 3.81 -28.44 15.04
C GLU A 641 3.72 -29.56 13.98
N GLY A 642 4.61 -29.52 12.99
CA GLY A 642 4.84 -30.48 11.93
C GLY A 642 6.03 -30.04 11.08
N PHE A 643 6.45 -30.82 10.09
CA PHE A 643 7.56 -30.44 9.20
C PHE A 643 7.16 -29.21 8.34
N PRO A 644 7.96 -28.12 8.34
CA PRO A 644 7.58 -26.88 7.66
C PRO A 644 7.78 -26.99 6.14
N SER A 645 6.67 -26.94 5.39
CA SER A 645 6.62 -27.16 3.94
C SER A 645 7.46 -26.20 3.09
N GLY A 646 7.81 -25.01 3.61
CA GLY A 646 8.73 -24.08 2.97
C GLY A 646 10.10 -24.69 2.68
N ILE A 647 10.57 -25.65 3.48
CA ILE A 647 11.84 -26.37 3.25
C ILE A 647 11.85 -27.08 1.88
N PHE A 648 10.73 -27.67 1.46
CA PHE A 648 10.61 -28.33 0.15
C PHE A 648 10.66 -27.35 -1.04
N GLN A 649 10.65 -26.04 -0.79
CA GLN A 649 10.81 -24.99 -1.81
C GLN A 649 12.26 -24.50 -1.92
N MET A 650 13.12 -24.82 -0.95
CA MET A 650 14.51 -24.33 -0.85
C MET A 650 15.43 -25.10 -1.82
N ARG A 651 15.37 -24.75 -3.11
CA ARG A 651 16.08 -25.45 -4.21
C ARG A 651 17.61 -25.42 -4.15
N GLN A 652 18.20 -24.77 -3.16
CA GLN A 652 19.65 -24.66 -2.97
C GLN A 652 20.10 -25.20 -1.61
N LEU A 653 19.19 -25.84 -0.84
CA LEU A 653 19.44 -26.28 0.53
C LEU A 653 20.52 -27.37 0.55
N SER A 654 21.69 -26.99 1.03
CA SER A 654 22.88 -27.82 1.17
C SER A 654 23.05 -28.34 2.59
N GLU A 655 22.52 -27.65 3.59
CA GLU A 655 22.62 -28.05 4.99
C GLU A 655 21.31 -27.76 5.75
N LEU A 656 20.82 -28.77 6.47
CA LEU A 656 19.62 -28.68 7.28
C LEU A 656 19.91 -29.18 8.70
N THR A 657 19.77 -28.30 9.69
CA THR A 657 19.84 -28.60 11.12
C THR A 657 18.53 -28.18 11.77
N LEU A 658 17.76 -29.13 12.28
CA LEU A 658 16.54 -28.90 13.06
C LEU A 658 16.67 -29.61 14.41
N ASP A 659 17.43 -29.05 15.34
CA ASP A 659 17.79 -29.68 16.62
C ASP A 659 16.80 -29.30 17.75
N GLY A 660 16.34 -30.27 18.54
CA GLY A 660 15.47 -30.00 19.70
C GLY A 660 14.09 -29.40 19.35
N CYS A 661 13.70 -29.45 18.08
CA CYS A 661 12.52 -28.77 17.52
C CYS A 661 11.17 -29.40 17.88
N SER A 662 11.15 -30.49 18.66
CA SER A 662 9.96 -31.35 18.89
C SER A 662 9.34 -31.92 17.60
N LEU A 663 10.13 -32.01 16.53
CA LEU A 663 9.70 -32.41 15.19
C LEU A 663 9.20 -33.85 15.16
N LYS A 664 8.19 -34.10 14.32
CA LYS A 664 7.69 -35.43 13.96
C LYS A 664 7.61 -35.53 12.44
N LEU A 665 7.95 -36.70 11.90
CA LEU A 665 7.80 -36.99 10.48
C LEU A 665 6.60 -37.92 10.25
N SER A 666 5.75 -37.56 9.29
CA SER A 666 4.90 -38.51 8.59
C SER A 666 5.63 -39.08 7.37
N GLU A 667 5.16 -40.21 6.85
CA GLU A 667 5.69 -40.83 5.62
C GLU A 667 5.85 -39.83 4.47
N VAL A 668 4.82 -38.99 4.24
CA VAL A 668 4.83 -37.94 3.20
C VAL A 668 5.94 -36.89 3.43
N THR A 669 6.21 -36.52 4.69
CA THR A 669 7.29 -35.56 4.99
C THR A 669 8.67 -36.20 4.98
N ALA A 670 8.79 -37.49 5.30
CA ALA A 670 10.03 -38.26 5.18
C ALA A 670 10.39 -38.49 3.70
N GLU A 671 9.40 -38.79 2.84
CA GLU A 671 9.56 -38.84 1.39
C GLU A 671 9.85 -37.45 0.78
N GLY A 672 9.18 -36.40 1.27
CA GLY A 672 9.48 -35.03 0.86
C GLY A 672 10.93 -34.62 1.17
N LEU A 673 11.45 -35.04 2.34
CA LEU A 673 12.83 -34.79 2.74
C LEU A 673 13.83 -35.63 1.94
N SER A 674 13.52 -36.90 1.62
CA SER A 674 14.42 -37.76 0.83
C SER A 674 14.70 -37.19 -0.56
N ARG A 675 13.78 -36.41 -1.12
CA ARG A 675 13.88 -35.74 -2.43
C ARG A 675 14.74 -34.46 -2.44
N ILE A 676 15.34 -34.06 -1.31
CA ILE A 676 16.27 -32.92 -1.26
C ILE A 676 17.70 -33.40 -1.57
N GLU A 677 17.91 -33.78 -2.84
CA GLU A 677 19.17 -34.34 -3.38
C GLU A 677 20.40 -33.45 -3.18
N THR A 678 20.20 -32.14 -2.93
CA THR A 678 21.25 -31.14 -2.70
C THR A 678 21.90 -31.21 -1.31
N LEU A 679 21.35 -31.98 -0.36
CA LEU A 679 21.86 -32.03 1.01
C LEU A 679 23.27 -32.64 1.10
N THR A 680 24.13 -31.92 1.81
CA THR A 680 25.52 -32.29 2.18
C THR A 680 25.65 -32.53 3.68
N ARG A 681 24.83 -31.88 4.53
CA ARG A 681 24.67 -32.21 5.96
C ARG A 681 23.21 -32.19 6.38
N LEU A 682 22.81 -33.19 7.16
CA LEU A 682 21.46 -33.33 7.73
C LEU A 682 21.55 -33.64 9.23
N ASN A 683 21.10 -32.72 10.07
CA ASN A 683 20.94 -32.91 11.51
C ASN A 683 19.46 -32.74 11.90
N LEU A 684 18.86 -33.79 12.49
CA LEU A 684 17.51 -33.78 13.07
C LEU A 684 17.53 -34.31 14.52
N ALA A 685 18.66 -34.17 15.23
CA ALA A 685 18.86 -34.69 16.58
C ALA A 685 17.84 -34.11 17.60
N ASN A 686 17.64 -34.84 18.69
CA ASN A 686 16.75 -34.45 19.80
C ASN A 686 15.28 -34.21 19.38
N ASN A 687 14.76 -35.00 18.44
CA ASN A 687 13.36 -34.91 17.98
C ASN A 687 12.65 -36.28 18.03
N PRO A 688 11.37 -36.36 18.43
CA PRO A 688 10.61 -37.60 18.40
C PRO A 688 10.16 -37.97 16.97
N LEU A 689 11.09 -38.22 16.04
CA LEU A 689 10.81 -38.41 14.61
C LEU A 689 9.91 -39.61 14.36
N THR A 690 10.16 -40.74 15.03
CA THR A 690 9.49 -42.06 14.92
C THR A 690 9.52 -42.73 13.54
N VAL A 691 9.75 -41.99 12.46
CA VAL A 691 9.99 -42.48 11.10
C VAL A 691 11.32 -41.92 10.63
N ALA A 692 12.23 -42.77 10.17
CA ALA A 692 13.49 -42.33 9.56
C ALA A 692 13.23 -41.83 8.12
N PRO A 693 13.89 -40.75 7.67
CA PRO A 693 13.90 -40.41 6.25
C PRO A 693 14.72 -41.44 5.47
N HIS A 694 14.30 -41.76 4.25
CA HIS A 694 15.17 -42.44 3.30
C HIS A 694 16.27 -41.46 2.86
N VAL A 695 17.54 -41.84 2.94
CA VAL A 695 18.67 -40.94 2.67
C VAL A 695 19.33 -41.19 1.32
N GLY A 696 19.03 -42.30 0.64
CA GLY A 696 19.81 -42.77 -0.53
C GLY A 696 19.80 -41.88 -1.79
N TYR A 697 18.87 -40.92 -1.90
CA TYR A 697 18.89 -39.93 -2.98
C TYR A 697 19.80 -38.72 -2.67
N MET A 698 20.23 -38.54 -1.42
CA MET A 698 21.11 -37.44 -0.98
C MET A 698 22.58 -37.74 -1.32
N ALA A 699 22.91 -38.00 -2.59
CA ALA A 699 24.26 -38.42 -3.02
C ALA A 699 25.39 -37.38 -2.75
N GLY A 700 25.04 -36.19 -2.24
CA GLY A 700 25.97 -35.20 -1.70
C GLY A 700 26.32 -35.34 -0.21
N LEU A 701 25.61 -36.19 0.54
CA LEU A 701 25.64 -36.20 2.01
C LEU A 701 27.00 -36.66 2.57
N THR A 702 27.53 -35.85 3.49
CA THR A 702 28.82 -36.03 4.18
C THR A 702 28.67 -36.25 5.68
N GLY A 703 27.65 -35.65 6.30
CA GLY A 703 27.32 -35.83 7.71
C GLY A 703 25.82 -36.01 7.93
N LEU A 704 25.46 -37.07 8.66
CA LEU A 704 24.10 -37.39 9.09
C LEU A 704 24.07 -37.45 10.63
N MET A 705 23.22 -36.66 11.26
CA MET A 705 23.04 -36.63 12.71
C MET A 705 21.57 -36.81 13.05
N LEU A 706 21.24 -37.98 13.59
CA LEU A 706 19.89 -38.35 14.04
C LEU A 706 19.95 -38.88 15.48
N SER A 707 20.87 -38.36 16.30
CA SER A 707 21.02 -38.77 17.69
C SER A 707 19.80 -38.38 18.52
N ASN A 708 19.37 -39.22 19.47
CA ASN A 708 18.17 -38.97 20.27
C ASN A 708 16.92 -38.64 19.42
N ALA A 709 16.71 -39.42 18.33
CA ALA A 709 15.65 -39.18 17.36
C ALA A 709 14.45 -40.17 17.45
N HIS A 710 14.45 -41.02 18.48
CA HIS A 710 13.47 -42.10 18.71
C HIS A 710 13.32 -43.09 17.52
N LEU A 711 14.39 -43.32 16.76
CA LEU A 711 14.39 -44.26 15.62
C LEU A 711 14.44 -45.72 16.08
N SER A 712 13.76 -46.61 15.34
CA SER A 712 13.72 -48.06 15.61
C SER A 712 14.61 -48.90 14.67
N SER A 713 15.09 -48.31 13.58
CA SER A 713 16.02 -48.89 12.61
C SER A 713 17.01 -47.82 12.14
N VAL A 714 18.10 -48.26 11.50
CA VAL A 714 18.97 -47.38 10.70
C VAL A 714 18.16 -46.77 9.53
N PRO A 715 18.46 -45.53 9.08
CA PRO A 715 17.83 -44.93 7.89
C PRO A 715 18.19 -45.70 6.61
N SER A 716 17.20 -45.97 5.75
CA SER A 716 17.45 -46.75 4.54
C SER A 716 18.12 -45.93 3.42
N GLY A 717 18.86 -46.60 2.55
CA GLY A 717 19.66 -46.00 1.50
C GLY A 717 21.04 -45.49 1.97
N ILE A 718 21.42 -45.75 3.23
CA ILE A 718 22.73 -45.35 3.77
C ILE A 718 23.89 -46.03 3.02
N ASP A 719 23.65 -47.23 2.50
CA ASP A 719 24.54 -48.03 1.63
C ASP A 719 24.96 -47.30 0.34
N SER A 720 24.15 -46.37 -0.15
CA SER A 720 24.40 -45.66 -1.41
C SER A 720 25.26 -44.40 -1.26
N LEU A 721 25.45 -43.92 -0.03
CA LEU A 721 26.05 -42.61 0.26
C LEU A 721 27.58 -42.62 0.22
N ARG A 722 28.14 -42.72 -0.99
CA ARG A 722 29.61 -42.76 -1.29
C ARG A 722 30.46 -41.59 -0.74
N LYS A 723 29.86 -40.58 -0.11
CA LYS A 723 30.53 -39.40 0.47
C LYS A 723 30.31 -39.25 1.98
N LEU A 724 29.51 -40.11 2.60
CA LEU A 724 29.18 -40.01 4.01
C LEU A 724 30.43 -40.36 4.84
N GLY A 725 30.86 -39.43 5.69
CA GLY A 725 31.96 -39.62 6.63
C GLY A 725 31.53 -39.76 8.09
N VAL A 726 30.33 -39.27 8.44
CA VAL A 726 29.78 -39.40 9.81
C VAL A 726 28.29 -39.72 9.77
N ALA A 727 27.89 -40.75 10.51
CA ALA A 727 26.50 -41.13 10.81
C ALA A 727 26.30 -41.26 12.32
N ALA A 728 25.86 -40.19 12.99
CA ALA A 728 25.54 -40.21 14.41
C ALA A 728 24.08 -40.68 14.62
N LEU A 729 23.92 -41.88 15.15
CA LEU A 729 22.64 -42.56 15.41
C LEU A 729 22.49 -42.96 16.89
N HIS A 730 23.30 -42.39 17.79
CA HIS A 730 23.32 -42.73 19.21
C HIS A 730 22.05 -42.27 19.96
N ASP A 731 21.79 -42.87 21.13
CA ASP A 731 20.63 -42.58 21.99
C ASP A 731 19.27 -42.80 21.28
N ASN A 732 19.19 -43.77 20.37
CA ASN A 732 17.95 -44.17 19.70
C ASN A 732 17.40 -45.50 20.24
N ASN A 733 16.29 -45.96 19.67
CA ASN A 733 15.65 -47.23 20.00
C ASN A 733 15.91 -48.29 18.91
N ILE A 734 17.07 -48.22 18.23
CA ILE A 734 17.42 -49.14 17.13
C ILE A 734 17.67 -50.54 17.69
N SER A 735 16.92 -51.51 17.17
CA SER A 735 17.08 -52.93 17.55
C SER A 735 17.50 -53.84 16.39
N ASP A 736 17.23 -53.45 15.13
CA ASP A 736 17.82 -54.04 13.93
C ASP A 736 18.53 -52.96 13.10
N VAL A 737 19.78 -53.23 12.72
CA VAL A 737 20.58 -52.36 11.83
C VAL A 737 20.37 -52.64 10.34
N GLY A 738 19.59 -53.68 10.01
CA GLY A 738 19.33 -54.12 8.64
C GLY A 738 20.50 -54.89 8.04
N TYR A 739 20.54 -54.91 6.70
CA TYR A 739 21.65 -55.46 5.91
C TYR A 739 22.39 -54.38 5.10
N GLU A 740 21.73 -53.27 4.76
CA GLU A 740 22.27 -52.13 3.99
C GLU A 740 23.59 -51.59 4.58
N LEU A 741 23.72 -51.59 5.92
CA LEU A 741 24.94 -51.17 6.62
C LEU A 741 26.20 -51.97 6.22
N PHE A 742 26.04 -53.21 5.75
CA PHE A 742 27.12 -54.12 5.39
C PHE A 742 27.44 -54.15 3.88
N GLU A 743 26.62 -53.45 3.06
CA GLU A 743 26.88 -53.21 1.63
C GLU A 743 27.74 -51.95 1.40
N ILE A 744 28.13 -51.25 2.48
CA ILE A 744 29.04 -50.10 2.45
C ILE A 744 30.47 -50.59 2.12
N PRO A 745 31.14 -50.02 1.11
CA PRO A 745 32.50 -50.45 0.74
C PRO A 745 33.52 -50.18 1.85
N ASP A 746 34.30 -51.21 2.23
CA ASP A 746 35.38 -51.13 3.25
C ASP A 746 36.25 -49.87 3.13
N THR A 747 36.61 -49.47 1.91
CA THR A 747 37.51 -48.34 1.63
C THR A 747 36.90 -46.97 1.89
N GLN A 748 35.61 -46.88 2.22
CA GLN A 748 34.94 -45.62 2.55
C GLN A 748 35.29 -45.20 3.98
N ASP A 749 35.83 -43.98 4.10
CA ASP A 749 36.10 -43.30 5.36
C ASP A 749 34.76 -42.90 5.99
N LEU A 750 34.27 -43.65 6.99
CA LEU A 750 32.94 -43.48 7.56
C LEU A 750 32.85 -43.96 9.02
N PHE A 751 32.54 -43.04 9.93
CA PHE A 751 32.20 -43.33 11.32
C PHE A 751 30.68 -43.46 11.53
N ILE A 752 30.23 -44.57 12.14
CA ILE A 752 28.83 -44.85 12.50
C ILE A 752 28.72 -45.00 14.03
N GLY A 753 28.09 -44.02 14.69
CA GLY A 753 27.87 -44.04 16.13
C GLY A 753 26.51 -44.64 16.49
N LEU A 754 26.50 -45.82 17.11
CA LEU A 754 25.30 -46.57 17.54
C LEU A 754 25.19 -46.73 19.07
N LEU A 755 25.98 -45.99 19.85
CA LEU A 755 25.91 -45.97 21.33
C LEU A 755 24.47 -45.81 21.85
N ASN A 756 24.20 -46.39 23.03
CA ASN A 756 22.93 -46.29 23.74
C ASN A 756 21.69 -46.75 22.93
N ASN A 757 21.85 -47.70 22.01
CA ASN A 757 20.76 -48.35 21.29
C ASN A 757 20.47 -49.78 21.81
N PRO A 758 19.20 -50.23 21.86
CA PRO A 758 18.80 -51.59 22.25
C PRO A 758 19.04 -52.63 21.13
N LEU A 759 20.28 -52.68 20.62
CA LEU A 759 20.70 -53.57 19.53
C LEU A 759 20.49 -55.04 19.89
N SER A 760 19.72 -55.76 19.05
CA SER A 760 19.49 -57.20 19.19
C SER A 760 20.77 -58.03 19.06
N ASP A 761 20.81 -59.21 19.67
CA ASP A 761 21.93 -60.16 19.58
C ASP A 761 22.28 -60.50 18.13
N ALA A 762 21.27 -60.63 17.27
CA ALA A 762 21.45 -60.86 15.84
C ALA A 762 22.16 -59.67 15.15
N SER A 763 21.83 -58.43 15.52
CA SER A 763 22.52 -57.25 14.98
C SER A 763 23.95 -57.13 15.51
N ARG A 764 24.15 -57.36 16.81
CA ARG A 764 25.49 -57.42 17.44
C ARG A 764 26.35 -58.47 16.74
N GLN A 765 25.82 -59.67 16.50
CA GLN A 765 26.53 -60.74 15.79
C GLN A 765 26.85 -60.38 14.33
N ARG A 766 25.92 -59.78 13.57
CA ARG A 766 26.21 -59.31 12.20
C ARG A 766 27.30 -58.23 12.18
N ILE A 767 27.26 -57.28 13.11
CA ILE A 767 28.30 -56.23 13.24
C ILE A 767 29.65 -56.87 13.56
N SER A 768 29.73 -57.80 14.54
CA SER A 768 30.97 -58.54 14.83
C SER A 768 31.49 -59.28 13.59
N GLN A 769 30.63 -60.03 12.90
CA GLN A 769 31.02 -60.76 11.69
C GLN A 769 31.47 -59.83 10.54
N TYR A 770 30.85 -58.67 10.35
CA TYR A 770 31.30 -57.68 9.38
C TYR A 770 32.67 -57.11 9.77
N LEU A 771 32.88 -56.80 11.06
CA LEU A 771 34.15 -56.27 11.57
C LEU A 771 35.29 -57.30 11.59
N GLU A 772 34.98 -58.60 11.64
CA GLU A 772 35.94 -59.73 11.55
C GLU A 772 36.32 -60.11 10.12
N ASN A 773 35.38 -60.04 9.16
CA ASN A 773 35.57 -60.53 7.78
C ASN A 773 36.10 -59.49 6.78
N SER A 774 36.29 -58.24 7.20
CA SER A 774 36.67 -57.13 6.31
C SER A 774 38.19 -56.97 6.11
N SER A 775 38.56 -56.19 5.12
CA SER A 775 39.93 -56.03 4.63
C SER A 775 40.82 -55.16 5.53
N MET A 776 42.15 -55.33 5.38
CA MET A 776 43.16 -54.50 6.05
C MET A 776 43.09 -53.00 5.69
N ASP A 777 42.41 -52.66 4.59
CA ASP A 777 42.21 -51.28 4.11
C ASP A 777 40.87 -50.69 4.57
N ARG A 778 40.15 -51.34 5.49
CA ARG A 778 38.85 -50.86 5.99
C ARG A 778 38.99 -49.53 6.75
N LYS A 779 38.12 -48.58 6.40
CA LYS A 779 37.94 -47.28 7.05
C LYS A 779 36.51 -47.03 7.57
N VAL A 780 35.63 -48.02 7.45
CA VAL A 780 34.32 -48.03 8.10
C VAL A 780 34.50 -48.40 9.58
N GLU A 781 34.09 -47.51 10.47
CA GLU A 781 34.08 -47.68 11.92
C GLU A 781 32.65 -47.72 12.45
N ILE A 782 32.33 -48.67 13.32
CA ILE A 782 31.00 -48.83 13.93
C ILE A 782 31.16 -48.88 15.45
N GLN A 783 30.75 -47.81 16.14
CA GLN A 783 30.85 -47.70 17.60
C GLN A 783 29.53 -48.13 18.26
N THR A 784 29.50 -49.31 18.87
CA THR A 784 28.32 -49.83 19.59
C THR A 784 28.41 -49.70 21.12
N GLU A 785 29.61 -49.56 21.67
CA GLU A 785 29.90 -49.51 23.11
C GLU A 785 30.95 -48.43 23.39
N GLU A 786 30.99 -47.87 24.61
CA GLU A 786 31.96 -46.83 24.95
C GLU A 786 33.39 -47.39 24.86
N VAL A 787 34.29 -46.64 24.22
CA VAL A 787 35.72 -46.98 24.18
C VAL A 787 36.30 -46.67 25.56
N VAL A 788 36.24 -47.66 26.44
CA VAL A 788 36.98 -47.65 27.71
C VAL A 788 38.46 -47.68 27.36
N PHE A 789 39.08 -46.50 27.38
CA PHE A 789 40.53 -46.40 27.46
C PHE A 789 40.97 -46.94 28.83
N GLU A 790 41.25 -48.25 28.89
CA GLU A 790 42.18 -48.77 29.89
C GLU A 790 43.51 -48.04 29.67
N SER A 791 43.73 -47.02 30.50
CA SER A 791 44.95 -46.23 30.47
C SER A 791 46.01 -47.03 31.19
N ASP A 792 46.83 -47.76 30.43
CA ASP A 792 48.07 -48.38 30.93
C ASP A 792 48.89 -47.31 31.64
N SER A 793 48.85 -47.35 32.97
CA SER A 793 49.29 -46.24 33.82
C SER A 793 50.81 -46.25 34.06
N ASP A 794 51.58 -46.59 33.03
CA ASP A 794 53.03 -46.44 33.02
C ASP A 794 53.38 -44.95 32.92
N SER A 795 53.54 -44.32 34.08
CA SER A 795 53.97 -42.93 34.22
C SER A 795 54.98 -42.83 35.36
N GLU A 796 56.26 -42.92 34.99
CA GLU A 796 57.39 -42.80 35.90
C GLU A 796 57.35 -41.46 36.68
N SER A 797 57.55 -41.54 37.99
CA SER A 797 57.47 -40.38 38.88
C SER A 797 58.66 -39.43 38.70
N SER A 798 58.45 -38.31 38.01
CA SER A 798 59.45 -37.23 37.87
C SER A 798 59.14 -36.06 38.81
N GLU A 799 59.80 -36.04 39.97
CA GLU A 799 59.69 -34.95 40.96
C GLU A 799 60.29 -33.64 40.43
N SER A 800 59.55 -32.52 40.53
CA SER A 800 60.12 -31.16 40.42
C SER A 800 59.24 -30.09 41.08
N GLY A 801 59.01 -30.22 42.39
CA GLY A 801 58.32 -29.20 43.18
C GLY A 801 59.14 -27.91 43.29
N PHE A 802 58.78 -26.87 42.54
CA PHE A 802 59.45 -25.57 42.62
C PHE A 802 58.96 -24.79 43.85
N SER A 803 59.89 -24.31 44.68
CA SER A 803 59.56 -23.66 45.96
C SER A 803 59.40 -22.15 45.83
N THR A 804 58.34 -21.61 46.43
CA THR A 804 58.22 -20.18 46.77
C THR A 804 57.69 -20.05 48.20
N GLY A 805 58.57 -19.72 49.14
CA GLY A 805 58.22 -19.50 50.55
C GLY A 805 58.28 -18.02 50.93
N SER A 806 57.22 -17.54 51.58
CA SER A 806 57.16 -16.34 52.44
C SER A 806 55.81 -16.42 53.19
N ASP A 807 55.78 -16.92 54.42
CA ASP A 807 56.07 -16.20 55.67
C ASP A 807 54.89 -15.32 56.15
N SER A 808 54.10 -15.87 57.08
CA SER A 808 53.47 -15.11 58.19
C SER A 808 52.88 -16.08 59.23
N ASP A 809 53.40 -16.00 60.46
CA ASP A 809 52.92 -16.54 61.75
C ASP A 809 52.57 -18.05 61.89
#